data_AF-A0A8S1EPB1-F1
#
_entry.id   AF-A0A8S1EPB1-F1
#
_cell.length_a   1.000
_cell.length_b   1.000
_cell.length_c   1.000
_cell.angle_alpha   90.00
_cell.angle_beta   90.00
_cell.angle_gamma   90.00
#
_symmetry.space_group_name_H-M   'P 1'
#
loop_
_entity.id
_entity.type
_entity.pdbx_description
1 polymer ?
#
loop_
_entity_poly.entity_id
_entity_poly.type
_entity_poly.pdbx_seq_one_letter_code
_entity_poly.pdbx_strand_id
1 'polypeptide(L)'
;MGSTYTEWNQKATEWLKTRMGRRARIGLLAATVVSYPIGSILVNGPFVKLTFPKRYDVEELPPRLVSIAEEEYQRFLEKENRLVKDAVINRYIQKTHDDTVAAGSLGVRTGLCAAVPFYAKFRNFEDALEYFKNNHSTGFEYLGERIPAYWNDETSQELAGCYALSENAVRFLFLRDLYAHDGYASLAQRSISWTTWTTFSSIFTYWIHNSSKLFSGSAASFVVAYSVLLGAAWYANKQWHLLYRYLTDIHADAEASRATFHHAEGGKEYYWKMLKRNRLLRDLKPSLYLKITATGDVRGIATPIITRYDHLKDVNEEDDELKQVMSVAVGLAACAVSSLLFGSVFAPVKRCDPGNGIFAQWLMASSIFLVGLIVYAIEGFPKFEPLAMLGGMFWVLGNATAIPIINVIGIGMGMLVWGVTNCITGWAVGRFGLFGVDATIPSLPLLNYFGLILVIIGGCLFSQIRPNTNQQTADEHSPLMVQPDDDLSDLPDATPPPSFHETHRQKRRVLAIIVSLIAGIFYGVTFVPVIYIQNHPSLYPDAPLNGLGFVFSHYTGIFATASALLNGYVIISNNSPYIGRRLMGPSLLAGAMWAVAQSSWFVANDNLSQAVSFPIISMVPGVCAALWSVFYFREIEGHRNLRFLTIAILITLTGAVFVGISK
;
A
#
# COMPACT_ATOMS: atom_id res chain seq x y z
N MET A 1 60.23 -36.92 37.69
CA MET A 1 59.26 -35.82 37.97
C MET A 1 58.17 -36.19 39.01
N GLY A 2 58.16 -37.39 39.59
CA GLY A 2 57.05 -37.86 40.45
C GLY A 2 57.12 -37.53 41.96
N SER A 3 58.23 -37.05 42.54
CA SER A 3 58.28 -36.75 43.99
C SER A 3 57.88 -35.30 44.31
N THR A 4 58.26 -34.35 43.47
CA THR A 4 58.07 -32.91 43.70
C THR A 4 56.61 -32.46 43.59
N TYR A 5 55.84 -32.99 42.63
CA TYR A 5 54.40 -32.69 42.48
C TYR A 5 53.58 -33.20 43.68
N THR A 6 53.86 -34.43 44.08
CA THR A 6 53.14 -35.14 45.14
C THR A 6 53.38 -34.46 46.49
N GLU A 7 54.62 -34.06 46.74
CA GLU A 7 55.01 -33.31 47.94
C GLU A 7 54.39 -31.91 47.98
N TRP A 8 54.35 -31.19 46.85
CA TRP A 8 53.68 -29.90 46.75
C TRP A 8 52.17 -30.01 47.01
N ASN A 9 51.49 -30.95 46.34
CA ASN A 9 50.05 -31.12 46.47
C ASN A 9 49.68 -31.50 47.91
N GLN A 10 50.51 -32.32 48.58
CA GLN A 10 50.30 -32.67 49.98
C GLN A 10 50.44 -31.47 50.92
N LYS A 11 51.55 -30.71 50.84
CA LYS A 11 51.77 -29.49 51.63
C LYS A 11 50.65 -28.45 51.40
N ALA A 12 50.25 -28.25 50.14
CA ALA A 12 49.18 -27.33 49.79
C ALA A 12 47.82 -27.81 50.33
N THR A 13 47.55 -29.11 50.28
CA THR A 13 46.31 -29.69 50.82
C THR A 13 46.22 -29.54 52.33
N GLU A 14 47.33 -29.77 53.04
CA GLU A 14 47.41 -29.57 54.49
C GLU A 14 47.18 -28.09 54.86
N TRP A 15 47.78 -27.16 54.11
CA TRP A 15 47.55 -25.74 54.30
C TRP A 15 46.09 -25.33 54.05
N LEU A 16 45.44 -25.85 53.00
CA LEU A 16 44.03 -25.54 52.68
C LEU A 16 43.03 -25.99 53.75
N LYS A 17 43.40 -27.00 54.56
CA LYS A 17 42.61 -27.46 55.71
C LYS A 17 42.70 -26.53 56.92
N THR A 18 43.71 -25.67 56.99
CA THR A 18 43.85 -24.68 58.08
C THR A 18 42.74 -23.62 58.04
N ARG A 19 42.55 -22.92 59.16
CA ARG A 19 41.61 -21.78 59.26
C ARG A 19 41.94 -20.68 58.24
N MET A 20 43.23 -20.43 57.99
CA MET A 20 43.69 -19.45 57.01
C MET A 20 43.45 -19.92 55.57
N GLY A 21 43.75 -21.19 55.25
CA GLY A 21 43.50 -21.76 53.93
C GLY A 21 42.01 -21.79 53.55
N ARG A 22 41.12 -22.02 54.52
CA ARG A 22 39.67 -21.91 54.31
C ARG A 22 39.23 -20.47 54.02
N ARG A 23 39.77 -19.48 54.76
CA ARG A 23 39.49 -18.05 54.51
C ARG A 23 40.01 -17.60 53.14
N ALA A 24 41.19 -18.05 52.74
CA ALA A 24 41.77 -17.74 51.43
C ALA A 24 40.91 -18.27 50.27
N ARG A 25 40.39 -19.51 50.37
CA ARG A 25 39.47 -20.07 49.36
C ARG A 25 38.18 -19.26 49.24
N ILE A 26 37.53 -18.97 50.37
CA ILE A 26 36.29 -18.18 50.39
C ILE A 26 36.56 -16.76 49.85
N GLY A 27 37.68 -16.16 50.24
CA GLY A 27 38.10 -14.85 49.76
C GLY A 27 38.33 -14.83 48.25
N LEU A 28 38.99 -15.85 47.69
CA LEU A 28 39.18 -15.99 46.24
C LEU A 28 37.85 -16.09 45.52
N LEU A 29 36.96 -17.00 45.94
CA LEU A 29 35.64 -17.18 45.33
C LEU A 29 34.80 -15.91 45.40
N ALA A 30 34.78 -15.24 46.56
CA ALA A 30 34.09 -13.97 46.74
C ALA A 30 34.67 -12.88 45.83
N ALA A 31 36.00 -12.78 45.73
CA ALA A 31 36.67 -11.83 44.86
C ALA A 31 36.33 -12.07 43.38
N THR A 32 36.24 -13.33 42.94
CA THR A 32 35.82 -13.69 41.57
C THR A 32 34.42 -13.22 41.24
N VAL A 33 33.51 -13.29 42.21
CA VAL A 33 32.12 -12.82 42.05
C VAL A 33 32.05 -11.30 41.93
N VAL A 34 32.77 -10.55 42.78
CA VAL A 34 32.57 -9.10 42.90
C VAL A 34 33.53 -8.23 42.08
N SER A 35 34.73 -8.74 41.74
CA SER A 35 35.78 -7.93 41.10
C SER A 35 35.37 -7.36 39.74
N TYR A 36 34.86 -8.20 38.84
CA TYR A 36 34.42 -7.77 37.51
C TYR A 36 33.22 -6.81 37.56
N PRO A 37 32.12 -7.09 38.29
CA PRO A 37 30.99 -6.16 38.39
C PRO A 37 31.38 -4.80 38.94
N ILE A 38 32.19 -4.76 40.02
CA ILE A 38 32.65 -3.50 40.62
C ILE A 38 33.48 -2.72 39.60
N GLY A 39 34.48 -3.35 38.98
CA GLY A 39 35.32 -2.69 37.98
C GLY A 39 34.51 -2.20 36.77
N SER A 40 33.64 -3.04 36.23
CA SER A 40 32.82 -2.74 35.06
C SER A 40 31.84 -1.59 35.32
N ILE A 41 31.13 -1.60 36.45
CA ILE A 41 30.15 -0.55 36.79
C ILE A 41 30.85 0.77 37.08
N LEU A 42 31.99 0.76 37.79
CA LEU A 42 32.76 1.98 38.05
C LEU A 42 33.30 2.61 36.75
N VAL A 43 33.89 1.78 35.88
CA VAL A 43 34.50 2.23 34.62
C VAL A 43 33.46 2.70 33.61
N ASN A 44 32.31 2.01 33.49
CA ASN A 44 31.27 2.35 32.51
C ASN A 44 30.14 3.22 33.07
N GLY A 45 30.14 3.50 34.37
CA GLY A 45 29.19 4.40 35.04
C GLY A 45 29.88 5.69 35.49
N PRO A 46 30.18 5.90 36.79
CA PRO A 46 30.68 7.17 37.31
C PRO A 46 31.93 7.71 36.61
N PHE A 47 32.84 6.83 36.17
CA PHE A 47 34.08 7.24 35.51
C PHE A 47 34.03 7.18 33.99
N VAL A 48 32.86 6.94 33.37
CA VAL A 48 32.76 6.71 31.92
C VAL A 48 33.34 7.86 31.09
N LYS A 49 33.12 9.11 31.49
CA LYS A 49 33.67 10.28 30.79
C LYS A 49 35.20 10.33 30.81
N LEU A 50 35.83 9.81 31.87
CA LEU A 50 37.29 9.77 32.02
C LEU A 50 37.90 8.53 31.37
N THR A 51 37.20 7.39 31.41
CA THR A 51 37.71 6.11 30.92
C THR A 51 37.43 5.89 29.44
N PHE A 52 36.36 6.46 28.89
CA PHE A 52 35.96 6.21 27.51
C PHE A 52 36.98 6.74 26.49
N PRO A 53 37.45 8.01 26.55
CA PRO A 53 38.47 8.50 25.62
C PRO A 53 39.85 7.87 25.82
N LYS A 54 40.10 7.21 26.97
CA LYS A 54 41.34 6.46 27.22
C LYS A 54 41.29 5.03 26.66
N ARG A 55 40.09 4.49 26.47
CA ARG A 55 39.87 3.13 25.95
C ARG A 55 39.67 3.11 24.44
N TYR A 56 39.12 4.18 23.89
CA TYR A 56 38.79 4.29 22.48
C TYR A 56 39.47 5.53 21.89
N ASP A 57 40.04 5.38 20.69
CA ASP A 57 40.66 6.49 19.97
C ASP A 57 39.57 7.35 19.30
N VAL A 58 39.15 8.38 20.03
CA VAL A 58 38.01 9.23 19.69
C VAL A 58 38.41 10.70 19.63
N GLU A 59 37.63 11.47 18.88
CA GLU A 59 37.71 12.92 18.77
C GLU A 59 36.31 13.56 18.88
N GLU A 60 36.27 14.88 19.01
CA GLU A 60 35.00 15.63 19.07
C GLU A 60 34.23 15.53 17.76
N LEU A 61 32.90 15.55 17.83
CA LEU A 61 32.06 15.48 16.65
C LEU A 61 32.21 16.74 15.79
N PRO A 62 32.36 16.57 14.45
CA PRO A 62 32.31 17.69 13.52
C PRO A 62 31.00 18.49 13.67
N PRO A 63 31.01 19.82 13.48
CA PRO A 63 29.83 20.68 13.70
C PRO A 63 28.56 20.22 12.98
N ARG A 64 28.69 19.70 11.75
CA ARG A 64 27.58 19.13 10.97
C ARG A 64 26.90 17.96 11.67
N LEU A 65 27.68 17.08 12.29
CA LEU A 65 27.15 15.91 12.98
C LEU A 65 26.56 16.28 14.34
N VAL A 66 27.06 17.35 14.97
CA VAL A 66 26.49 17.86 16.23
C VAL A 66 25.04 18.28 16.04
N SER A 67 24.70 18.99 14.96
CA SER A 67 23.31 19.40 14.70
C SER A 67 22.39 18.21 14.46
N ILE A 68 22.80 17.28 13.58
CA ILE A 68 22.02 16.07 13.29
C ILE A 68 21.82 15.22 14.55
N ALA A 69 22.87 15.02 15.33
CA ALA A 69 22.81 14.22 16.55
C ALA A 69 21.92 14.86 17.62
N GLU A 70 21.83 16.19 17.66
CA GLU A 70 20.94 16.89 18.58
C GLU A 70 19.48 16.80 18.15
N GLU A 71 19.19 16.94 16.86
CA GLU A 71 17.84 16.74 16.32
C GLU A 71 17.29 15.33 16.64
N GLU A 72 18.08 14.28 16.38
CA GLU A 72 17.64 12.91 16.67
C GLU A 72 17.55 12.60 18.17
N TYR A 73 18.34 13.28 18.99
CA TYR A 73 18.22 13.19 20.43
C TYR A 73 16.95 13.87 20.96
N GLN A 74 16.60 15.05 20.46
CA GLN A 74 15.33 15.69 20.82
C GLN A 74 14.13 14.84 20.38
N ARG A 75 14.18 14.28 19.16
CA ARG A 75 13.17 13.33 18.68
C ARG A 75 13.00 12.14 19.63
N PHE A 76 14.11 11.56 20.09
CA PHE A 76 14.10 10.45 21.05
C PHE A 76 13.48 10.87 22.39
N LEU A 77 13.85 12.04 22.93
CA LEU A 77 13.27 12.54 24.18
C LEU A 77 11.77 12.76 24.08
N GLU A 78 11.30 13.35 22.98
CA GLU A 78 9.87 13.59 22.73
C GLU A 78 9.10 12.28 22.63
N LYS A 79 9.60 11.32 21.85
CA LYS A 79 8.94 10.02 21.63
C LYS A 79 8.88 9.19 22.92
N GLU A 80 9.96 9.15 23.69
CA GLU A 80 10.03 8.37 24.94
C GLU A 80 9.55 9.16 26.18
N ASN A 81 9.08 10.41 25.99
CA ASN A 81 8.64 11.32 27.05
C ASN A 81 9.70 11.47 28.18
N ARG A 82 10.95 11.73 27.79
CA ARG A 82 12.09 11.84 28.70
C ARG A 82 12.57 13.26 28.88
N LEU A 83 13.08 13.56 30.06
CA LEU A 83 13.74 14.82 30.36
C LEU A 83 15.24 14.72 30.08
N VAL A 84 15.85 15.81 29.62
CA VAL A 84 17.31 15.89 29.32
C VAL A 84 18.17 15.43 30.51
N LYS A 85 17.77 15.77 31.74
CA LYS A 85 18.49 15.39 32.97
C LYS A 85 18.50 13.87 33.23
N ASP A 86 17.56 13.14 32.65
CA ASP A 86 17.35 11.71 32.87
C ASP A 86 17.92 10.85 31.73
N ALA A 87 18.47 11.46 30.66
CA ALA A 87 18.98 10.79 29.46
C ALA A 87 20.31 11.39 28.96
N VAL A 88 21.32 11.47 29.83
CA VAL A 88 22.57 12.17 29.52
C VAL A 88 23.41 11.40 28.49
N ILE A 89 23.86 12.06 27.43
CA ILE A 89 24.75 11.49 26.40
C ILE A 89 25.95 12.39 26.10
N ASN A 90 27.12 11.78 25.90
CA ASN A 90 28.33 12.42 25.38
C ASN A 90 28.67 11.71 24.07
N ARG A 91 28.78 12.49 23.00
CA ARG A 91 28.91 11.96 21.65
C ARG A 91 30.30 12.27 21.12
N TYR A 92 30.88 11.32 20.42
CA TYR A 92 32.21 11.41 19.82
C TYR A 92 32.19 10.82 18.41
N ILE A 93 33.30 10.95 17.70
CA ILE A 93 33.57 10.19 16.48
C ILE A 93 34.88 9.41 16.65
N GLN A 94 34.91 8.19 16.12
CA GLN A 94 36.14 7.37 16.14
C GLN A 94 37.11 7.82 15.06
N LYS A 95 38.41 7.59 15.25
CA LYS A 95 39.41 7.94 14.23
C LYS A 95 39.62 6.85 13.17
N THR A 96 39.45 5.58 13.54
CA THR A 96 39.87 4.44 12.70
C THR A 96 38.88 3.28 12.61
N HIS A 97 37.83 3.25 13.45
CA HIS A 97 36.95 2.10 13.57
C HIS A 97 35.63 2.27 12.79
N ASP A 98 35.13 1.12 12.32
CA ASP A 98 34.07 1.01 11.31
C ASP A 98 32.65 0.78 11.86
N ASP A 99 32.48 0.69 13.18
CA ASP A 99 31.18 0.49 13.84
C ASP A 99 31.13 1.28 15.14
N THR A 100 29.94 1.70 15.59
CA THR A 100 29.78 2.50 16.80
C THR A 100 30.33 1.76 18.03
N VAL A 101 31.13 2.45 18.84
CA VAL A 101 31.49 1.98 20.19
C VAL A 101 30.78 2.82 21.24
N ALA A 102 30.27 2.16 22.28
CA ALA A 102 29.54 2.83 23.34
C ALA A 102 29.80 2.22 24.71
N ALA A 103 29.72 3.04 25.75
CA ALA A 103 29.80 2.62 27.14
C ALA A 103 28.88 3.47 28.01
N GLY A 104 28.22 2.83 28.98
CA GLY A 104 27.22 3.47 29.83
C GLY A 104 25.81 3.12 29.40
N SER A 105 24.86 3.98 29.77
CA SER A 105 23.44 3.79 29.49
C SER A 105 22.72 5.13 29.66
N LEU A 106 21.71 5.37 28.83
CA LEU A 106 20.83 6.54 29.02
C LEU A 106 19.95 6.37 30.26
N GLY A 107 19.68 5.15 30.71
CA GLY A 107 18.83 4.84 31.88
C GLY A 107 19.47 5.14 33.23
N VAL A 108 20.66 5.74 33.26
CA VAL A 108 21.38 6.12 34.49
C VAL A 108 21.95 7.53 34.37
N ARG A 109 22.05 8.24 35.51
CA ARG A 109 22.51 9.64 35.55
C ARG A 109 23.96 9.85 35.11
N THR A 110 24.80 8.82 35.17
CA THR A 110 26.18 8.89 34.68
C THR A 110 26.24 9.04 33.15
N GLY A 111 25.16 8.65 32.48
CA GLY A 111 24.96 8.82 31.06
C GLY A 111 25.64 7.78 30.18
N LEU A 112 25.47 7.98 28.88
CA LEU A 112 26.07 7.24 27.79
C LEU A 112 27.25 8.02 27.19
N CYS A 113 28.34 7.33 26.86
CA CYS A 113 29.33 7.81 25.92
C CYS A 113 29.27 6.94 24.66
N ALA A 114 29.06 7.54 23.50
CA ALA A 114 28.99 6.83 22.22
C ALA A 114 29.89 7.52 21.19
N ALA A 115 30.60 6.74 20.38
CA ALA A 115 31.43 7.22 19.30
C ALA A 115 31.03 6.55 17.99
N VAL A 116 30.50 7.35 17.06
CA VAL A 116 30.09 6.87 15.74
C VAL A 116 31.31 6.50 14.87
N PRO A 117 31.14 5.71 13.80
CA PRO A 117 32.24 5.33 12.91
C PRO A 117 32.93 6.55 12.29
N PHE A 118 34.24 6.44 12.01
CA PHE A 118 35.02 7.58 11.50
C PHE A 118 34.48 8.16 10.19
N TYR A 119 33.88 7.30 9.37
CA TYR A 119 33.40 7.64 8.04
C TYR A 119 32.06 8.39 8.04
N ALA A 120 31.37 8.47 9.19
CA ALA A 120 30.18 9.31 9.33
C ALA A 120 30.49 10.80 9.05
N LYS A 121 31.76 11.21 9.10
CA LYS A 121 32.19 12.59 8.77
C LYS A 121 32.10 12.94 7.29
N PHE A 122 32.22 11.96 6.39
CA PHE A 122 32.20 12.21 4.94
C PHE A 122 30.83 12.71 4.50
N ARG A 123 30.80 13.74 3.64
CA ARG A 123 29.53 14.32 3.16
C ARG A 123 29.05 13.62 1.90
N ASN A 124 29.97 13.17 1.08
CA ASN A 124 29.73 12.59 -0.23
C ASN A 124 30.84 11.59 -0.57
N PHE A 125 30.73 11.03 -1.76
CA PHE A 125 31.69 10.09 -2.31
C PHE A 125 33.08 10.72 -2.47
N GLU A 126 33.15 11.96 -2.93
CA GLU A 126 34.41 12.67 -3.20
C GLU A 126 35.24 12.84 -1.92
N ASP A 127 34.61 13.28 -0.82
CA ASP A 127 35.25 13.42 0.49
C ASP A 127 35.85 12.09 0.97
N ALA A 128 35.10 11.00 0.82
CA ALA A 128 35.56 9.67 1.21
C ALA A 128 36.73 9.22 0.34
N LEU A 129 36.63 9.39 -0.98
CA LEU A 129 37.68 9.01 -1.93
C LEU A 129 38.97 9.81 -1.70
N GLU A 130 38.87 11.12 -1.50
CA GLU A 130 40.02 11.98 -1.22
C GLU A 130 40.70 11.61 0.10
N TYR A 131 39.90 11.35 1.16
CA TYR A 131 40.43 10.89 2.44
C TYR A 131 41.27 9.62 2.28
N PHE A 132 40.74 8.64 1.54
CA PHE A 132 41.43 7.37 1.33
C PHE A 132 42.67 7.51 0.43
N LYS A 133 42.63 8.37 -0.61
CA LYS A 133 43.79 8.68 -1.45
C LYS A 133 44.93 9.31 -0.65
N ASN A 134 44.61 10.25 0.24
CA ASN A 134 45.60 11.01 0.99
C ASN A 134 46.18 10.22 2.16
N ASN A 135 45.36 9.44 2.87
CA ASN A 135 45.77 8.76 4.11
C ASN A 135 46.11 7.27 3.91
N HIS A 136 45.58 6.63 2.86
CA HIS A 136 45.65 5.19 2.63
C HIS A 136 46.00 4.85 1.17
N SER A 137 46.90 5.61 0.56
CA SER A 137 47.25 5.54 -0.88
C SER A 137 47.64 4.14 -1.39
N THR A 138 48.19 3.28 -0.52
CA THR A 138 48.66 1.92 -0.86
C THR A 138 47.85 0.82 -0.19
N GLY A 139 46.77 1.17 0.51
CA GLY A 139 45.97 0.26 1.31
C GLY A 139 45.82 0.66 2.78
N PHE A 140 44.95 -0.07 3.49
CA PHE A 140 44.63 0.16 4.90
C PHE A 140 44.44 -1.16 5.66
N GLU A 141 44.39 -1.11 6.99
CA GLU A 141 44.15 -2.29 7.81
C GLU A 141 42.66 -2.53 8.02
N TYR A 142 42.22 -3.78 7.83
CA TYR A 142 40.86 -4.21 8.13
C TYR A 142 40.87 -5.64 8.69
N LEU A 143 40.26 -5.84 9.86
CA LEU A 143 40.21 -7.13 10.57
C LEU A 143 41.59 -7.83 10.72
N GLY A 144 42.65 -7.03 10.94
CA GLY A 144 44.02 -7.51 11.11
C GLY A 144 44.72 -7.93 9.81
N GLU A 145 44.14 -7.63 8.66
CA GLU A 145 44.75 -7.83 7.34
C GLU A 145 45.02 -6.47 6.69
N ARG A 146 46.14 -6.33 5.98
CA ARG A 146 46.39 -5.17 5.11
C ARG A 146 45.71 -5.39 3.77
N ILE A 147 44.74 -4.53 3.46
CA ILE A 147 43.95 -4.56 2.24
C ILE A 147 44.64 -3.70 1.18
N PRO A 148 45.03 -4.27 0.03
CA PRO A 148 45.56 -3.46 -1.07
C PRO A 148 44.42 -2.64 -1.67
N ALA A 149 44.66 -1.34 -1.86
CA ALA A 149 43.70 -0.45 -2.51
C ALA A 149 44.43 0.46 -3.50
N TYR A 150 43.94 0.47 -4.74
CA TYR A 150 44.39 1.37 -5.79
C TYR A 150 43.21 2.25 -6.16
N TRP A 151 43.13 3.44 -5.56
CA TRP A 151 41.95 4.33 -5.61
C TRP A 151 41.62 4.92 -6.99
N ASN A 152 42.35 4.51 -8.03
CA ASN A 152 42.02 4.81 -9.43
C ASN A 152 41.17 3.70 -10.06
N ASP A 153 41.16 2.50 -9.50
CA ASP A 153 40.40 1.35 -9.99
C ASP A 153 38.93 1.42 -9.56
N GLU A 154 38.03 0.90 -10.41
CA GLU A 154 36.57 0.91 -10.18
C GLU A 154 36.19 0.27 -8.84
N THR A 155 36.77 -0.90 -8.50
CA THR A 155 36.49 -1.60 -7.23
C THR A 155 36.90 -0.78 -6.00
N SER A 156 38.03 -0.06 -6.06
CA SER A 156 38.49 0.77 -4.93
C SER A 156 37.66 2.04 -4.80
N GLN A 157 37.18 2.60 -5.92
CA GLN A 157 36.22 3.70 -5.90
C GLN A 157 34.87 3.23 -5.32
N GLU A 158 34.35 2.08 -5.75
CA GLU A 158 33.11 1.52 -5.20
C GLU A 158 33.22 1.24 -3.69
N LEU A 159 34.39 0.77 -3.24
CA LEU A 159 34.70 0.61 -1.81
C LEU A 159 34.65 1.95 -1.07
N ALA A 160 35.26 3.02 -1.60
CA ALA A 160 35.18 4.35 -1.00
C ALA A 160 33.72 4.86 -0.93
N GLY A 161 32.91 4.58 -1.96
CA GLY A 161 31.48 4.90 -1.96
C GLY A 161 30.66 4.23 -0.87
N CYS A 162 31.10 3.07 -0.35
CA CYS A 162 30.45 2.42 0.79
C CYS A 162 30.72 3.14 2.13
N TYR A 163 31.75 3.99 2.21
CA TYR A 163 32.07 4.79 3.39
C TYR A 163 31.37 6.16 3.39
N ALA A 164 30.84 6.61 2.26
CA ALA A 164 30.02 7.82 2.20
C ALA A 164 28.56 7.47 2.57
N LEU A 165 28.02 8.06 3.64
CA LEU A 165 26.62 7.85 4.05
C LEU A 165 25.75 9.05 3.66
N SER A 166 24.51 8.81 3.23
CA SER A 166 23.52 9.88 3.15
C SER A 166 23.20 10.46 4.54
N GLU A 167 22.60 11.65 4.56
CA GLU A 167 22.12 12.24 5.80
C GLU A 167 21.07 11.35 6.48
N ASN A 168 20.20 10.70 5.71
CA ASN A 168 19.19 9.75 6.20
C ASN A 168 19.84 8.58 6.94
N ALA A 169 20.92 8.01 6.38
CA ALA A 169 21.68 6.94 7.03
C ALA A 169 22.39 7.39 8.31
N VAL A 170 22.91 8.62 8.34
CA VAL A 170 23.52 9.21 9.54
C VAL A 170 22.47 9.48 10.63
N ARG A 171 21.28 9.96 10.26
CA ARG A 171 20.15 10.17 11.20
C ARG A 171 19.71 8.85 11.81
N PHE A 172 19.50 7.82 10.98
CA PHE A 172 19.21 6.46 11.44
C PHE A 172 20.27 5.95 12.42
N LEU A 173 21.56 6.12 12.10
CA LEU A 173 22.67 5.70 12.95
C LEU A 173 22.59 6.33 14.35
N PHE A 174 22.41 7.65 14.43
CA PHE A 174 22.31 8.34 15.73
C PHE A 174 21.09 7.90 16.53
N LEU A 175 19.91 7.82 15.90
CA LEU A 175 18.69 7.45 16.60
C LEU A 175 18.73 6.01 17.11
N ARG A 176 19.24 5.08 16.28
CA ARG A 176 19.48 3.69 16.65
C ARG A 176 20.41 3.57 17.85
N ASP A 177 21.51 4.32 17.89
CA ASP A 177 22.47 4.26 19.00
C ASP A 177 21.87 4.69 20.35
N LEU A 178 20.88 5.60 20.33
CA LEU A 178 20.12 5.95 21.52
C LEU A 178 19.28 4.75 22.00
N TYR A 179 18.48 4.16 21.11
CA TYR A 179 17.64 3.01 21.44
C TYR A 179 18.45 1.78 21.88
N ALA A 180 19.61 1.53 21.26
CA ALA A 180 20.49 0.41 21.60
C ALA A 180 21.08 0.50 23.02
N HIS A 181 21.06 1.68 23.62
CA HIS A 181 21.68 1.96 24.93
C HIS A 181 20.73 2.65 25.91
N ASP A 182 19.43 2.61 25.63
CA ASP A 182 18.41 3.28 26.41
C ASP A 182 18.30 2.71 27.84
N GLY A 183 18.01 1.42 27.96
CA GLY A 183 17.77 0.78 29.25
C GLY A 183 19.03 0.61 30.12
N TYR A 184 18.85 0.62 31.45
CA TYR A 184 19.93 0.38 32.43
C TYR A 184 20.68 -0.95 32.20
N ALA A 185 20.03 -1.91 31.55
CA ALA A 185 20.61 -3.18 31.14
C ALA A 185 21.90 -2.99 30.31
N SER A 186 22.01 -1.91 29.52
CA SER A 186 23.22 -1.61 28.75
C SER A 186 24.46 -1.48 29.65
N LEU A 187 24.29 -0.91 30.85
CA LEU A 187 25.36 -0.79 31.83
C LEU A 187 25.56 -2.07 32.66
N ALA A 188 24.46 -2.65 33.14
CA ALA A 188 24.53 -3.62 34.24
C ALA A 188 24.40 -5.09 33.81
N GLN A 189 23.82 -5.39 32.64
CA GLN A 189 23.40 -6.76 32.29
C GLN A 189 24.55 -7.77 32.31
N ARG A 190 25.71 -7.39 31.74
CA ARG A 190 26.89 -8.25 31.73
C ARG A 190 27.50 -8.45 33.13
N SER A 191 27.43 -7.42 33.98
CA SER A 191 27.89 -7.47 35.37
C SER A 191 26.97 -8.33 36.24
N ILE A 192 25.65 -8.22 36.05
CA ILE A 192 24.64 -9.04 36.74
C ILE A 192 24.82 -10.51 36.33
N SER A 193 24.88 -10.78 35.03
CA SER A 193 25.11 -12.13 34.50
C SER A 193 26.42 -12.74 35.01
N TRP A 194 27.51 -11.98 35.04
CA TRP A 194 28.78 -12.46 35.63
C TRP A 194 28.61 -12.86 37.09
N THR A 195 28.03 -11.98 37.92
CA THR A 195 27.77 -12.25 39.34
C THR A 195 26.98 -13.54 39.51
N THR A 196 25.92 -13.74 38.72
CA THR A 196 25.07 -14.93 38.78
C THR A 196 25.85 -16.20 38.45
N TRP A 197 26.50 -16.26 37.28
CA TRP A 197 27.23 -17.45 36.84
C TRP A 197 28.42 -17.78 37.74
N THR A 198 29.17 -16.77 38.20
CA THR A 198 30.32 -16.97 39.09
C THR A 198 29.89 -17.34 40.52
N THR A 199 28.71 -16.91 40.98
CA THR A 199 28.16 -17.35 42.27
C THR A 199 27.84 -18.84 42.23
N PHE A 200 27.13 -19.31 41.20
CA PHE A 200 26.89 -20.74 41.01
C PHE A 200 28.19 -21.52 40.90
N SER A 201 29.09 -21.10 40.01
CA SER A 201 30.42 -21.71 39.86
C SER A 201 31.17 -21.80 41.19
N SER A 202 31.12 -20.75 42.02
CA SER A 202 31.78 -20.71 43.33
C SER A 202 31.17 -21.68 44.33
N ILE A 203 29.83 -21.75 44.40
CA ILE A 203 29.11 -22.70 45.27
C ILE A 203 29.43 -24.14 44.86
N PHE A 204 29.37 -24.45 43.55
CA PHE A 204 29.70 -25.77 43.04
C PHE A 204 31.18 -26.12 43.22
N THR A 205 32.10 -25.17 43.03
CA THR A 205 33.53 -25.38 43.29
C THR A 205 33.73 -25.77 44.75
N TYR A 206 33.10 -25.05 45.68
CA TYR A 206 33.18 -25.34 47.11
C TYR A 206 32.55 -26.69 47.46
N TRP A 207 31.39 -27.02 46.89
CA TRP A 207 30.69 -28.27 47.14
C TRP A 207 31.40 -29.50 46.56
N ILE A 208 31.84 -29.46 45.30
CA ILE A 208 32.55 -30.56 44.63
C ILE A 208 33.86 -30.85 45.36
N HIS A 209 34.59 -29.81 45.72
CA HIS A 209 35.85 -29.95 46.44
C HIS A 209 35.67 -30.59 47.83
N ASN A 210 34.59 -30.28 48.55
CA ASN A 210 34.37 -30.79 49.92
C ASN A 210 33.55 -32.11 50.00
N SER A 211 32.65 -32.39 49.06
CA SER A 211 31.68 -33.49 49.18
C SER A 211 32.00 -34.72 48.33
N SER A 212 32.85 -34.60 47.30
CA SER A 212 33.04 -35.71 46.36
C SER A 212 34.06 -36.73 46.86
N LYS A 213 33.66 -38.00 46.91
CA LYS A 213 34.55 -39.15 47.18
C LYS A 213 35.70 -39.28 46.16
N LEU A 214 35.54 -38.68 44.97
CA LEU A 214 36.48 -38.67 43.86
C LEU A 214 37.67 -37.71 44.03
N PHE A 215 37.52 -36.61 44.79
CA PHE A 215 38.48 -35.50 44.79
C PHE A 215 39.11 -35.16 46.15
N SER A 216 38.77 -35.92 47.20
CA SER A 216 39.43 -36.02 48.51
C SER A 216 39.79 -34.72 49.24
N GLY A 217 39.22 -33.58 48.85
CA GLY A 217 39.56 -32.26 49.40
C GLY A 217 41.02 -31.82 49.14
N SER A 218 41.66 -32.35 48.10
CA SER A 218 43.04 -31.99 47.74
C SER A 218 43.17 -30.58 47.13
N ALA A 219 44.35 -29.97 47.21
CA ALA A 219 44.63 -28.68 46.58
C ALA A 219 44.49 -28.74 45.06
N ALA A 220 44.99 -29.81 44.43
CA ALA A 220 44.80 -30.06 43.01
C ALA A 220 43.33 -30.09 42.60
N SER A 221 42.46 -30.72 43.40
CA SER A 221 41.03 -30.78 43.05
C SER A 221 40.33 -29.43 43.14
N PHE A 222 40.72 -28.58 44.10
CA PHE A 222 40.19 -27.21 44.17
C PHE A 222 40.57 -26.41 42.91
N VAL A 223 41.84 -26.47 42.50
CA VAL A 223 42.33 -25.74 41.32
C VAL A 223 41.62 -26.22 40.05
N VAL A 224 41.54 -27.54 39.84
CA VAL A 224 40.87 -28.09 38.65
C VAL A 224 39.38 -27.74 38.63
N ALA A 225 38.66 -27.94 39.75
CA ALA A 225 37.23 -27.63 39.83
C ALA A 225 36.97 -26.13 39.61
N TYR A 226 37.78 -25.27 40.23
CA TYR A 226 37.67 -23.82 40.07
C TYR A 226 37.91 -23.39 38.63
N SER A 227 38.97 -23.88 37.97
CA SER A 227 39.28 -23.53 36.58
C SER A 227 38.19 -23.97 35.60
N VAL A 228 37.68 -25.19 35.75
CA VAL A 228 36.61 -25.72 34.88
C VAL A 228 35.32 -24.94 35.04
N LEU A 229 34.87 -24.74 36.29
CA LEU A 229 33.61 -24.06 36.57
C LEU A 229 33.69 -22.56 36.25
N LEU A 230 34.83 -21.92 36.49
CA LEU A 230 35.04 -20.53 36.08
C LEU A 230 35.04 -20.39 34.55
N GLY A 231 35.65 -21.34 33.83
CA GLY A 231 35.59 -21.38 32.36
C GLY A 231 34.16 -21.51 31.85
N ALA A 232 33.35 -22.38 32.46
CA ALA A 232 31.93 -22.52 32.16
C ALA A 232 31.14 -21.23 32.46
N ALA A 233 31.39 -20.60 33.61
CA ALA A 233 30.75 -19.33 33.99
C ALA A 233 31.11 -18.19 33.03
N TRP A 234 32.38 -18.10 32.61
CA TRP A 234 32.83 -17.14 31.61
C TRP A 234 32.14 -17.37 30.26
N TYR A 235 32.06 -18.62 29.79
CA TYR A 235 31.38 -18.97 28.55
C TYR A 235 29.89 -18.62 28.61
N ALA A 236 29.20 -19.02 29.69
CA ALA A 236 27.78 -18.71 29.87
C ALA A 236 27.52 -17.20 29.92
N ASN A 237 28.37 -16.44 30.63
CA ASN A 237 28.28 -14.98 30.64
C ASN A 237 28.49 -14.35 29.26
N LYS A 238 29.44 -14.88 28.47
CA LYS A 238 29.68 -14.42 27.11
C LYS A 238 28.46 -14.69 26.22
N GLN A 239 27.88 -15.88 26.26
CA GLN A 239 26.69 -16.22 25.47
C GLN A 239 25.47 -15.38 25.87
N TRP A 240 25.25 -15.16 27.17
CA TRP A 240 24.19 -14.30 27.65
C TRP A 240 24.33 -12.85 27.15
N HIS A 241 25.56 -12.34 27.14
CA HIS A 241 25.84 -11.00 26.62
C HIS A 241 25.61 -10.89 25.11
N LEU A 242 25.96 -11.92 24.33
CA LEU A 242 25.69 -11.96 22.89
C LEU A 242 24.19 -11.98 22.60
N LEU A 243 23.42 -12.80 23.32
CA LEU A 243 21.96 -12.84 23.20
C LEU A 243 21.31 -11.50 23.56
N TYR A 244 21.77 -10.87 24.65
CA TYR A 244 21.30 -9.54 25.03
C TYR A 244 21.57 -8.51 23.91
N ARG A 245 22.78 -8.47 23.35
CA ARG A 245 23.11 -7.54 22.26
C ARG A 245 22.29 -7.83 21.01
N TYR A 246 22.07 -9.10 20.66
CA TYR A 246 21.18 -9.49 19.57
C TYR A 246 19.77 -8.90 19.71
N LEU A 247 19.13 -9.10 20.86
CA LEU A 247 17.77 -8.61 21.09
C LEU A 247 17.71 -7.07 21.10
N THR A 248 18.71 -6.43 21.71
CA THR A 248 18.76 -4.96 21.81
C THR A 248 19.06 -4.30 20.46
N ASP A 249 19.98 -4.84 19.66
CA ASP A 249 20.33 -4.30 18.34
C ASP A 249 19.12 -4.36 17.40
N ILE A 250 18.42 -5.51 17.35
CA ILE A 250 17.22 -5.69 16.51
C ILE A 250 16.09 -4.76 16.96
N HIS A 251 15.87 -4.61 18.26
CA HIS A 251 14.87 -3.68 18.78
C HIS A 251 15.21 -2.23 18.42
N ALA A 252 16.47 -1.83 18.58
CA ALA A 252 16.92 -0.48 18.28
C ALA A 252 16.80 -0.13 16.79
N ASP A 253 17.15 -1.06 15.91
CA ASP A 253 16.97 -0.90 14.45
C ASP A 253 15.49 -0.76 14.08
N ALA A 254 14.63 -1.58 14.68
CA ALA A 254 13.20 -1.52 14.45
C ALA A 254 12.60 -0.19 14.92
N GLU A 255 12.94 0.28 16.11
CA GLU A 255 12.44 1.57 16.62
C GLU A 255 12.95 2.78 15.86
N ALA A 256 14.23 2.77 15.46
CA ALA A 256 14.82 3.84 14.66
C ALA A 256 14.21 3.87 13.25
N SER A 257 14.06 2.73 12.58
CA SER A 257 13.48 2.67 11.23
C SER A 257 12.01 3.11 11.17
N ARG A 258 11.25 2.89 12.25
CA ARG A 258 9.84 3.31 12.37
C ARG A 258 9.67 4.79 12.70
N ALA A 259 10.74 5.53 12.96
CA ALA A 259 10.64 6.93 13.36
C ALA A 259 10.12 7.83 12.23
N THR A 260 10.67 7.70 11.02
CA THR A 260 10.16 8.35 9.80
C THR A 260 10.55 7.52 8.57
N PHE A 261 9.94 7.82 7.42
CA PHE A 261 10.32 7.23 6.13
C PHE A 261 11.83 7.35 5.83
N HIS A 262 12.39 8.54 6.05
CA HIS A 262 13.82 8.80 5.87
C HIS A 262 14.71 7.93 6.76
N HIS A 263 14.25 7.57 7.97
CA HIS A 263 15.01 6.65 8.83
C HIS A 263 14.99 5.21 8.32
N ALA A 264 13.85 4.75 7.77
CA ALA A 264 13.76 3.43 7.16
C ALA A 264 14.69 3.30 5.94
N GLU A 265 14.63 4.28 5.03
CA GLU A 265 15.52 4.37 3.86
C GLU A 265 17.00 4.45 4.29
N GLY A 266 17.31 5.33 5.24
CA GLY A 266 18.64 5.51 5.79
C GLY A 266 19.21 4.24 6.44
N GLY A 267 18.36 3.50 7.17
CA GLY A 267 18.76 2.22 7.77
C GLY A 267 19.08 1.15 6.72
N LYS A 268 18.28 1.05 5.66
CA LYS A 268 18.52 0.12 4.55
C LYS A 268 19.82 0.47 3.84
N GLU A 269 20.06 1.74 3.53
CA GLU A 269 21.32 2.21 2.96
C GLU A 269 22.51 1.85 3.86
N TYR A 270 22.42 2.17 5.16
CA TYR A 270 23.50 1.96 6.12
C TYR A 270 23.97 0.49 6.15
N TYR A 271 23.06 -0.45 6.37
CA TYR A 271 23.43 -1.88 6.42
C TYR A 271 23.79 -2.45 5.06
N TRP A 272 23.13 -2.01 3.98
CA TRP A 272 23.49 -2.43 2.63
C TRP A 272 24.92 -2.01 2.28
N LYS A 273 25.32 -0.77 2.60
CA LYS A 273 26.69 -0.28 2.40
C LYS A 273 27.70 -1.05 3.24
N MET A 274 27.38 -1.41 4.49
CA MET A 274 28.25 -2.27 5.30
C MET A 274 28.43 -3.66 4.68
N LEU A 275 27.35 -4.31 4.24
CA LEU A 275 27.40 -5.63 3.60
C LEU A 275 28.16 -5.57 2.27
N LYS A 276 27.94 -4.53 1.48
CA LYS A 276 28.65 -4.30 0.21
C LYS A 276 30.14 -4.05 0.43
N ARG A 277 30.50 -3.14 1.34
CA ARG A 277 31.89 -2.88 1.75
C ARG A 277 32.60 -4.19 2.10
N ASN A 278 32.01 -4.98 2.98
CA ASN A 278 32.62 -6.21 3.46
C ASN A 278 32.80 -7.26 2.35
N ARG A 279 31.88 -7.33 1.38
CA ARG A 279 32.02 -8.16 0.18
C ARG A 279 33.17 -7.69 -0.71
N LEU A 280 33.27 -6.40 -0.98
CA LEU A 280 34.37 -5.83 -1.77
C LEU A 280 35.73 -6.07 -1.11
N LEU A 281 35.83 -5.86 0.21
CA LEU A 281 37.04 -6.15 0.98
C LEU A 281 37.44 -7.62 0.89
N ARG A 282 36.44 -8.50 0.98
CA ARG A 282 36.61 -9.95 0.84
C ARG A 282 37.19 -10.29 -0.54
N ASP A 283 36.70 -9.67 -1.60
CA ASP A 283 37.19 -9.89 -2.97
C ASP A 283 38.61 -9.36 -3.20
N LEU A 284 38.94 -8.19 -2.63
CA LEU A 284 40.29 -7.63 -2.68
C LEU A 284 41.33 -8.43 -1.89
N LYS A 285 40.89 -9.15 -0.84
CA LYS A 285 41.78 -9.94 0.03
C LYS A 285 41.18 -11.30 0.39
N PRO A 286 41.53 -12.38 -0.33
CA PRO A 286 40.98 -13.72 -0.08
C PRO A 286 41.19 -14.28 1.34
N SER A 287 42.18 -13.80 2.11
CA SER A 287 42.35 -14.21 3.52
C SER A 287 41.14 -13.83 4.39
N LEU A 288 40.32 -12.86 3.97
CA LEU A 288 39.09 -12.48 4.64
C LEU A 288 37.93 -13.47 4.43
N TYR A 289 38.04 -14.47 3.54
CA TYR A 289 36.99 -15.46 3.31
C TYR A 289 36.61 -16.24 4.58
N LEU A 290 37.58 -16.39 5.50
CA LEU A 290 37.39 -17.04 6.81
C LEU A 290 36.79 -16.11 7.86
N LYS A 291 36.86 -14.79 7.66
CA LYS A 291 36.39 -13.76 8.61
C LYS A 291 35.06 -13.14 8.18
N ILE A 292 34.74 -13.13 6.89
CA ILE A 292 33.55 -12.51 6.31
C ILE A 292 32.77 -13.54 5.49
N THR A 293 31.45 -13.61 5.67
CA THR A 293 30.56 -14.49 4.89
C THR A 293 30.43 -14.01 3.44
N ALA A 294 29.80 -14.81 2.57
CA ALA A 294 29.52 -14.39 1.19
C ALA A 294 28.48 -13.26 1.12
N THR A 295 27.58 -13.18 2.10
CA THR A 295 26.58 -12.10 2.23
C THR A 295 27.20 -10.77 2.65
N GLY A 296 28.41 -10.78 3.24
CA GLY A 296 29.09 -9.60 3.76
C GLY A 296 29.06 -9.46 5.29
N ASP A 297 28.60 -10.46 6.03
CA ASP A 297 28.63 -10.46 7.49
C ASP A 297 30.01 -10.77 8.04
N VAL A 298 30.43 -10.04 9.08
CA VAL A 298 31.64 -10.38 9.83
C VAL A 298 31.33 -11.51 10.80
N ARG A 299 32.10 -12.60 10.75
CA ARG A 299 31.89 -13.76 11.63
C ARG A 299 32.25 -13.41 13.07
N GLY A 300 31.37 -13.80 14.00
CA GLY A 300 31.60 -13.64 15.43
C GLY A 300 31.09 -12.33 16.04
N ILE A 301 30.45 -11.45 15.26
CA ILE A 301 29.67 -10.33 15.79
C ILE A 301 28.39 -10.86 16.48
N ALA A 302 27.86 -10.09 17.42
CA ALA A 302 26.68 -10.49 18.20
C ALA A 302 25.42 -10.61 17.34
N THR A 303 25.25 -9.67 16.40
CA THR A 303 24.07 -9.54 15.56
C THR A 303 24.51 -9.46 14.11
N PRO A 304 24.23 -10.46 13.26
CA PRO A 304 24.59 -10.41 11.84
C PRO A 304 23.99 -9.17 11.16
N ILE A 305 24.77 -8.49 10.33
CA ILE A 305 24.38 -7.27 9.60
C ILE A 305 23.22 -7.58 8.65
N ILE A 306 23.24 -8.74 7.99
CA ILE A 306 22.13 -9.17 7.12
C ILE A 306 20.81 -9.30 7.87
N THR A 307 20.86 -9.88 9.09
CA THR A 307 19.67 -10.00 9.94
C THR A 307 19.14 -8.63 10.32
N ARG A 308 20.03 -7.67 10.65
CA ARG A 308 19.64 -6.29 10.92
C ARG A 308 18.97 -5.64 9.70
N TYR A 309 19.54 -5.83 8.50
CA TYR A 309 18.99 -5.32 7.24
C TYR A 309 17.60 -5.91 6.90
N ASP A 310 17.43 -7.22 7.03
CA ASP A 310 16.18 -7.92 6.71
C ASP A 310 15.05 -7.53 7.67
N HIS A 311 15.36 -7.26 8.94
CA HIS A 311 14.39 -6.86 9.95
C HIS A 311 13.99 -5.37 9.89
N LEU A 312 14.63 -4.54 9.06
CA LEU A 312 14.17 -3.17 8.83
C LEU A 312 12.85 -3.19 8.06
N LYS A 313 11.81 -2.57 8.64
CA LYS A 313 10.44 -2.52 8.10
C LYS A 313 10.44 -1.88 6.70
N ASP A 314 9.84 -2.54 5.71
CA ASP A 314 9.61 -1.94 4.39
C ASP A 314 8.29 -1.15 4.44
N VAL A 315 8.40 0.17 4.56
CA VAL A 315 7.24 1.06 4.71
C VAL A 315 6.51 1.27 3.37
N ASN A 316 7.15 0.95 2.24
CA ASN A 316 6.57 1.16 0.91
C ASN A 316 5.44 0.16 0.59
N GLU A 317 5.61 -1.11 0.98
CA GLU A 317 4.62 -2.16 0.67
C GLU A 317 3.29 -1.95 1.40
N GLU A 318 3.31 -1.54 2.68
CA GLU A 318 2.07 -1.31 3.46
C GLU A 318 1.30 -0.06 3.01
N ASP A 319 1.98 1.03 2.65
CA ASP A 319 1.33 2.25 2.16
C ASP A 319 0.71 2.06 0.77
N ASP A 320 1.34 1.27 -0.09
CA ASP A 320 0.80 0.95 -1.41
C ASP A 320 -0.39 -0.02 -1.32
N GLU A 321 -0.36 -0.99 -0.40
CA GLU A 321 -1.54 -1.80 -0.07
C GLU A 321 -2.69 -0.95 0.47
N LEU A 322 -2.43 -0.01 1.38
CA LEU A 322 -3.45 0.87 1.95
C LEU A 322 -4.08 1.79 0.89
N LYS A 323 -3.26 2.37 0.00
CA LYS A 323 -3.75 3.18 -1.14
C LYS A 323 -4.61 2.35 -2.07
N GLN A 324 -4.22 1.11 -2.36
CA GLN A 324 -5.00 0.20 -3.20
C GLN A 324 -6.37 -0.11 -2.56
N VAL A 325 -6.39 -0.45 -1.27
CA VAL A 325 -7.65 -0.72 -0.54
C VAL A 325 -8.57 0.50 -0.52
N MET A 326 -8.02 1.69 -0.26
CA MET A 326 -8.78 2.94 -0.31
C MET A 326 -9.35 3.23 -1.71
N SER A 327 -8.55 3.05 -2.76
CA SER A 327 -9.00 3.23 -4.15
C SER A 327 -10.17 2.29 -4.48
N VAL A 328 -10.07 1.01 -4.14
CA VAL A 328 -11.16 0.04 -4.37
C VAL A 328 -12.44 0.45 -3.63
N ALA A 329 -12.33 0.88 -2.38
CA ALA A 329 -13.48 1.32 -1.59
C ALA A 329 -14.17 2.56 -2.22
N VAL A 330 -13.39 3.56 -2.63
CA VAL A 330 -13.90 4.76 -3.33
C VAL A 330 -14.62 4.38 -4.63
N GLY A 331 -14.00 3.49 -5.42
CA GLY A 331 -14.59 3.04 -6.67
C GLY A 331 -15.90 2.26 -6.49
N LEU A 332 -16.00 1.39 -5.48
CA LEU A 332 -17.24 0.65 -5.18
C LEU A 332 -18.35 1.58 -4.65
N ALA A 333 -18.00 2.57 -3.82
CA ALA A 333 -18.94 3.59 -3.37
C ALA A 333 -19.47 4.41 -4.56
N ALA A 334 -18.60 4.75 -5.50
CA ALA A 334 -18.98 5.44 -6.73
C ALA A 334 -19.92 4.58 -7.61
N CYS A 335 -19.65 3.28 -7.75
CA CYS A 335 -20.58 2.35 -8.40
C CYS A 335 -21.97 2.35 -7.76
N ALA A 336 -22.05 2.38 -6.42
CA ALA A 336 -23.32 2.41 -5.70
C ALA A 336 -24.10 3.72 -5.96
N VAL A 337 -23.44 4.88 -5.85
CA VAL A 337 -24.05 6.19 -6.14
C VAL A 337 -24.55 6.26 -7.58
N SER A 338 -23.71 5.85 -8.54
CA SER A 338 -24.07 5.80 -9.95
C SER A 338 -25.27 4.89 -10.20
N SER A 339 -25.27 3.69 -9.61
CA SER A 339 -26.36 2.73 -9.79
C SER A 339 -27.70 3.21 -9.23
N LEU A 340 -27.68 3.82 -8.04
CA LEU A 340 -28.87 4.37 -7.39
C LEU A 340 -29.49 5.49 -8.24
N LEU A 341 -28.67 6.42 -8.71
CA LEU A 341 -29.14 7.57 -9.47
C LEU A 341 -29.61 7.18 -10.88
N PHE A 342 -28.88 6.33 -11.60
CA PHE A 342 -29.34 5.82 -12.90
C PHE A 342 -30.63 5.00 -12.77
N GLY A 343 -30.77 4.18 -11.75
CA GLY A 343 -32.01 3.42 -11.52
C GLY A 343 -33.20 4.29 -11.12
N SER A 344 -32.93 5.51 -10.65
CA SER A 344 -33.95 6.49 -10.26
C SER A 344 -34.24 7.54 -11.32
N VAL A 345 -33.42 7.62 -12.39
CA VAL A 345 -33.43 8.73 -13.37
C VAL A 345 -34.77 8.88 -14.09
N PHE A 346 -35.49 7.78 -14.29
CA PHE A 346 -36.78 7.79 -14.99
C PHE A 346 -37.97 8.04 -14.05
N ALA A 347 -37.78 8.00 -12.73
CA ALA A 347 -38.88 8.19 -11.77
C ALA A 347 -39.57 9.57 -11.89
N PRO A 348 -38.84 10.70 -12.06
CA PRO A 348 -39.46 12.01 -12.23
C PRO A 348 -40.28 12.13 -13.52
N VAL A 349 -39.80 11.51 -14.61
CA VAL A 349 -40.35 11.69 -15.96
C VAL A 349 -41.49 10.72 -16.25
N LYS A 350 -41.63 9.65 -15.46
CA LYS A 350 -42.55 8.53 -15.71
C LYS A 350 -44.01 8.93 -15.92
N ARG A 351 -44.47 9.99 -15.25
CA ARG A 351 -45.86 10.49 -15.32
C ARG A 351 -46.09 11.58 -16.37
N CYS A 352 -45.09 11.89 -17.19
CA CYS A 352 -45.16 12.94 -18.21
C CYS A 352 -45.05 12.33 -19.60
N ASP A 353 -45.82 12.86 -20.54
CA ASP A 353 -45.72 12.49 -21.95
C ASP A 353 -44.44 13.06 -22.58
N PRO A 354 -43.47 12.18 -22.96
CA PRO A 354 -42.26 12.61 -23.62
C PRO A 354 -42.48 12.92 -25.11
N GLY A 355 -43.64 12.60 -25.70
CA GLY A 355 -43.88 12.67 -27.13
C GLY A 355 -42.86 11.83 -27.91
N ASN A 356 -42.11 12.46 -28.82
CA ASN A 356 -41.00 11.82 -29.53
C ASN A 356 -39.67 11.83 -28.74
N GLY A 357 -39.64 12.48 -27.58
CA GLY A 357 -38.54 12.64 -26.64
C GLY A 357 -37.29 13.39 -27.11
N ILE A 358 -37.27 13.95 -28.32
CA ILE A 358 -36.15 14.79 -28.79
C ILE A 358 -36.06 16.05 -27.92
N PHE A 359 -37.19 16.67 -27.62
CA PHE A 359 -37.26 17.84 -26.73
C PHE A 359 -36.87 17.48 -25.28
N ALA A 360 -37.31 16.32 -24.78
CA ALA A 360 -36.94 15.81 -23.47
C ALA A 360 -35.42 15.59 -23.35
N GLN A 361 -34.83 14.98 -24.38
CA GLN A 361 -33.40 14.73 -24.47
C GLN A 361 -32.58 16.02 -24.43
N TRP A 362 -33.03 17.05 -25.14
CA TRP A 362 -32.37 18.36 -25.12
C TRP A 362 -32.45 19.05 -23.75
N LEU A 363 -33.61 18.96 -23.07
CA LEU A 363 -33.76 19.47 -21.70
C LEU A 363 -32.84 18.73 -20.72
N MET A 364 -32.78 17.39 -20.81
CA MET A 364 -31.85 16.58 -20.02
C MET A 364 -30.40 17.01 -20.29
N ALA A 365 -30.01 17.11 -21.56
CA ALA A 365 -28.67 17.54 -21.97
C ALA A 365 -28.30 18.94 -21.47
N SER A 366 -29.26 19.86 -21.44
CA SER A 366 -29.07 21.21 -20.90
C SER A 366 -28.74 21.17 -19.41
N SER A 367 -29.46 20.36 -18.63
CA SER A 367 -29.14 20.18 -17.21
C SER A 367 -27.80 19.47 -17.00
N ILE A 368 -27.50 18.45 -17.81
CA ILE A 368 -26.22 17.74 -17.78
C ILE A 368 -25.06 18.72 -17.99
N PHE A 369 -25.16 19.61 -18.97
CA PHE A 369 -24.15 20.64 -19.21
C PHE A 369 -23.96 21.58 -18.01
N LEU A 370 -25.04 22.02 -17.36
CA LEU A 370 -24.96 22.88 -16.18
C LEU A 370 -24.28 22.18 -15.00
N VAL A 371 -24.56 20.90 -14.76
CA VAL A 371 -23.84 20.12 -13.74
C VAL A 371 -22.36 19.95 -14.13
N GLY A 372 -22.08 19.76 -15.42
CA GLY A 372 -20.72 19.71 -15.95
C GLY A 372 -19.91 20.97 -15.67
N LEU A 373 -20.53 22.16 -15.78
CA LEU A 373 -19.90 23.43 -15.42
C LEU A 373 -19.55 23.50 -13.92
N ILE A 374 -20.41 22.95 -13.06
CA ILE A 374 -20.13 22.89 -11.61
C ILE A 374 -18.93 21.99 -11.35
N VAL A 375 -18.90 20.79 -11.94
CA VAL A 375 -17.76 19.86 -11.81
C VAL A 375 -16.49 20.49 -12.37
N TYR A 376 -16.57 21.20 -13.50
CA TYR A 376 -15.45 21.91 -14.10
C TYR A 376 -14.84 22.95 -13.15
N ALA A 377 -15.67 23.71 -12.45
CA ALA A 377 -15.22 24.68 -11.47
C ALA A 377 -14.61 24.02 -10.22
N ILE A 378 -15.18 22.91 -9.75
CA ILE A 378 -14.66 22.15 -8.61
C ILE A 378 -13.26 21.57 -8.92
N GLU A 379 -13.06 21.07 -10.14
CA GLU A 379 -11.77 20.53 -10.61
C GLU A 379 -10.74 21.62 -10.95
N GLY A 380 -11.05 22.90 -10.71
CA GLY A 380 -10.11 24.00 -10.92
C GLY A 380 -9.92 24.41 -12.39
N PHE A 381 -10.95 24.23 -13.22
CA PHE A 381 -10.94 24.55 -14.66
C PHE A 381 -9.84 23.80 -15.44
N PRO A 382 -9.87 22.45 -15.46
CA PRO A 382 -8.91 21.63 -16.18
C PRO A 382 -8.87 21.94 -17.69
N LYS A 383 -7.85 21.45 -18.40
CA LYS A 383 -7.77 21.63 -19.86
C LYS A 383 -8.98 20.99 -20.55
N PHE A 384 -9.63 21.75 -21.43
CA PHE A 384 -10.72 21.24 -22.26
C PHE A 384 -10.19 20.34 -23.36
N GLU A 385 -10.75 19.13 -23.49
CA GLU A 385 -10.25 18.09 -24.38
C GLU A 385 -11.32 17.71 -25.42
N PRO A 386 -11.25 18.22 -26.66
CA PRO A 386 -12.29 18.03 -27.67
C PRO A 386 -12.56 16.55 -28.00
N LEU A 387 -11.54 15.69 -27.92
CA LEU A 387 -11.70 14.26 -28.19
C LEU A 387 -12.66 13.60 -27.19
N ALA A 388 -12.68 14.05 -25.92
CA ALA A 388 -13.61 13.56 -24.91
C ALA A 388 -15.09 13.87 -25.22
N MET A 389 -15.37 14.89 -26.05
CA MET A 389 -16.72 15.22 -26.51
C MET A 389 -17.35 14.08 -27.33
N LEU A 390 -16.54 13.28 -28.04
CA LEU A 390 -17.03 12.15 -28.84
C LEU A 390 -17.75 11.11 -27.97
N GLY A 391 -17.29 10.93 -26.73
CA GLY A 391 -17.96 10.06 -25.77
C GLY A 391 -19.40 10.49 -25.51
N GLY A 392 -19.57 11.78 -25.22
CA GLY A 392 -20.88 12.39 -25.00
C GLY A 392 -21.78 12.32 -26.23
N MET A 393 -21.21 12.51 -27.42
CA MET A 393 -21.91 12.34 -28.69
C MET A 393 -22.45 10.92 -28.87
N PHE A 394 -21.62 9.88 -28.63
CA PHE A 394 -22.05 8.49 -28.73
C PHE A 394 -23.23 8.20 -27.80
N TRP A 395 -23.15 8.68 -26.54
CA TRP A 395 -24.26 8.51 -25.60
C TRP A 395 -25.56 9.15 -26.11
N VAL A 396 -25.52 10.38 -26.62
CA VAL A 396 -26.73 11.06 -27.14
C VAL A 396 -27.30 10.35 -28.36
N LEU A 397 -26.46 9.89 -29.28
CA LEU A 397 -26.91 9.15 -30.46
C LEU A 397 -27.59 7.83 -30.08
N GLY A 398 -27.05 7.12 -29.09
CA GLY A 398 -27.73 5.96 -28.51
C GLY A 398 -29.09 6.34 -27.92
N ASN A 399 -29.12 7.39 -27.08
CA ASN A 399 -30.32 7.77 -26.34
C ASN A 399 -31.45 8.31 -27.24
N ALA A 400 -31.11 8.98 -28.33
CA ALA A 400 -32.07 9.44 -29.33
C ALA A 400 -32.86 8.29 -29.99
N THR A 401 -32.31 7.08 -30.02
CA THR A 401 -32.98 5.90 -30.58
C THR A 401 -33.84 5.14 -29.57
N ALA A 402 -33.78 5.48 -28.28
CA ALA A 402 -34.45 4.73 -27.21
C ALA A 402 -35.97 4.66 -27.40
N ILE A 403 -36.64 5.80 -27.64
CA ILE A 403 -38.10 5.84 -27.83
C ILE A 403 -38.54 5.08 -29.09
N PRO A 404 -37.93 5.28 -30.28
CA PRO A 404 -38.21 4.46 -31.45
C PRO A 404 -38.09 2.95 -31.21
N ILE A 405 -37.07 2.50 -30.45
CA ILE A 405 -36.90 1.09 -30.10
C ILE A 405 -38.07 0.62 -29.21
N ILE A 406 -38.34 1.35 -28.11
CA ILE A 406 -39.38 1.01 -27.14
C ILE A 406 -40.75 0.90 -27.81
N ASN A 407 -41.06 1.80 -28.75
CA ASN A 407 -42.33 1.79 -29.49
C ASN A 407 -42.51 0.56 -30.40
N VAL A 408 -41.43 -0.11 -30.81
CA VAL A 408 -41.49 -1.27 -31.72
C VAL A 408 -41.38 -2.61 -31.00
N ILE A 409 -40.44 -2.73 -30.05
CA ILE A 409 -40.14 -4.02 -29.38
C ILE A 409 -40.56 -4.06 -27.91
N GLY A 410 -41.05 -2.94 -27.38
CA GLY A 410 -41.45 -2.79 -25.99
C GLY A 410 -40.30 -2.45 -25.05
N ILE A 411 -40.64 -1.84 -23.92
CA ILE A 411 -39.69 -1.31 -22.95
C ILE A 411 -38.75 -2.37 -22.37
N GLY A 412 -39.27 -3.54 -21.98
CA GLY A 412 -38.49 -4.61 -21.37
C GLY A 412 -37.47 -5.23 -22.31
N MET A 413 -37.87 -5.55 -23.54
CA MET A 413 -36.98 -6.14 -24.55
C MET A 413 -35.93 -5.14 -25.04
N GLY A 414 -36.32 -3.87 -25.23
CA GLY A 414 -35.37 -2.81 -25.55
C GLY A 414 -34.29 -2.68 -24.48
N MET A 415 -34.69 -2.43 -23.23
CA MET A 415 -33.77 -2.25 -22.10
C MET A 415 -32.79 -3.41 -21.94
N LEU A 416 -33.26 -4.64 -22.17
CA LEU A 416 -32.39 -5.82 -22.15
C LEU A 416 -31.32 -5.77 -23.23
N VAL A 417 -31.72 -5.59 -24.49
CA VAL A 417 -30.82 -5.74 -25.64
C VAL A 417 -29.73 -4.67 -25.62
N TRP A 418 -30.10 -3.39 -25.46
CA TRP A 418 -29.08 -2.33 -25.37
C TRP A 418 -28.30 -2.39 -24.05
N GLY A 419 -28.92 -2.81 -22.94
CA GLY A 419 -28.27 -2.89 -21.63
C GLY A 419 -27.19 -3.98 -21.56
N VAL A 420 -27.49 -5.17 -22.08
CA VAL A 420 -26.51 -6.27 -22.20
C VAL A 420 -25.38 -5.87 -23.15
N THR A 421 -25.73 -5.24 -24.28
CA THR A 421 -24.72 -4.82 -25.26
C THR A 421 -23.81 -3.72 -24.71
N ASN A 422 -24.35 -2.75 -23.97
CA ASN A 422 -23.59 -1.73 -23.25
C ASN A 422 -22.60 -2.36 -22.26
N CYS A 423 -23.10 -3.24 -21.40
CA CYS A 423 -22.30 -3.95 -20.40
C CYS A 423 -21.15 -4.73 -21.04
N ILE A 424 -21.44 -5.59 -22.03
CA ILE A 424 -20.44 -6.43 -22.69
C ILE A 424 -19.43 -5.57 -23.45
N THR A 425 -19.89 -4.56 -24.18
CA THR A 425 -19.00 -3.71 -24.99
C THR A 425 -18.02 -2.95 -24.09
N GLY A 426 -18.50 -2.27 -23.06
CA GLY A 426 -17.62 -1.52 -22.15
C GLY A 426 -16.68 -2.39 -21.34
N TRP A 427 -17.17 -3.55 -20.87
CA TRP A 427 -16.33 -4.56 -20.22
C TRP A 427 -15.25 -5.09 -21.17
N ALA A 428 -15.60 -5.41 -22.42
CA ALA A 428 -14.66 -5.95 -23.41
C ALA A 428 -13.59 -4.93 -23.81
N VAL A 429 -13.98 -3.65 -23.95
CA VAL A 429 -13.05 -2.54 -24.18
C VAL A 429 -11.98 -2.50 -23.09
N GLY A 430 -12.38 -2.48 -21.82
CA GLY A 430 -11.44 -2.44 -20.69
C GLY A 430 -10.62 -3.72 -20.55
N ARG A 431 -11.26 -4.89 -20.71
CA ARG A 431 -10.62 -6.19 -20.50
C ARG A 431 -9.58 -6.53 -21.57
N PHE A 432 -9.86 -6.20 -22.83
CA PHE A 432 -9.03 -6.57 -23.97
C PHE A 432 -8.23 -5.41 -24.57
N GLY A 433 -8.42 -4.18 -24.07
CA GLY A 433 -7.73 -3.01 -24.60
C GLY A 433 -8.17 -2.63 -26.01
N LEU A 434 -9.48 -2.69 -26.28
CA LEU A 434 -9.99 -2.36 -27.62
C LEU A 434 -9.88 -0.85 -27.89
N PHE A 435 -9.72 -0.48 -29.16
CA PHE A 435 -9.61 0.92 -29.61
C PHE A 435 -8.38 1.67 -29.07
N GLY A 436 -7.28 0.95 -28.80
CA GLY A 436 -6.02 1.53 -28.35
C GLY A 436 -5.98 1.85 -26.85
N VAL A 437 -6.96 1.39 -26.07
CA VAL A 437 -6.94 1.48 -24.62
C VAL A 437 -6.05 0.37 -24.05
N ASP A 438 -5.39 0.59 -22.91
CA ASP A 438 -4.61 -0.44 -22.23
C ASP A 438 -5.51 -1.52 -21.65
N ALA A 439 -5.12 -2.78 -21.82
CA ALA A 439 -5.87 -3.92 -21.31
C ALA A 439 -5.75 -4.02 -19.77
N THR A 440 -6.88 -4.03 -19.09
CA THR A 440 -6.96 -4.20 -17.63
C THR A 440 -7.36 -5.64 -17.28
N ILE A 441 -6.47 -6.35 -16.59
CA ILE A 441 -6.69 -7.74 -16.16
C ILE A 441 -7.04 -7.70 -14.65
N PRO A 442 -8.26 -8.12 -14.25
CA PRO A 442 -8.61 -8.24 -12.83
C PRO A 442 -7.71 -9.26 -12.12
N SER A 443 -7.53 -9.11 -10.80
CA SER A 443 -6.70 -10.04 -10.00
C SER A 443 -7.25 -11.47 -10.02
N LEU A 444 -8.59 -11.62 -10.08
CA LEU A 444 -9.28 -12.90 -10.21
C LEU A 444 -10.14 -12.97 -11.49
N PRO A 445 -9.56 -13.23 -12.68
CA PRO A 445 -10.28 -13.18 -13.94
C PRO A 445 -11.49 -14.12 -14.01
N LEU A 446 -11.37 -15.36 -13.50
CA LEU A 446 -12.45 -16.34 -13.51
C LEU A 446 -13.67 -15.88 -12.71
N LEU A 447 -13.43 -15.23 -11.56
CA LEU A 447 -14.50 -14.68 -10.73
C LEU A 447 -15.17 -13.49 -11.42
N ASN A 448 -14.40 -12.65 -12.13
CA ASN A 448 -14.92 -11.55 -12.96
C ASN A 448 -15.86 -12.06 -14.06
N TYR A 449 -15.44 -13.07 -14.85
CA TYR A 449 -16.27 -13.66 -15.90
C TYR A 449 -17.55 -14.29 -15.34
N PHE A 450 -17.43 -15.01 -14.21
CA PHE A 450 -18.59 -15.62 -13.58
C PHE A 450 -19.58 -14.57 -13.07
N GLY A 451 -19.08 -13.51 -12.42
CA GLY A 451 -19.89 -12.38 -11.99
C GLY A 451 -20.57 -11.66 -13.15
N LEU A 452 -19.87 -11.46 -14.27
CA LEU A 452 -20.43 -10.88 -15.51
C LEU A 452 -21.61 -11.72 -16.04
N ILE A 453 -21.46 -13.04 -16.10
CA ILE A 453 -22.53 -13.95 -16.54
C ILE A 453 -23.75 -13.82 -15.62
N LEU A 454 -23.54 -13.77 -14.29
CA LEU A 454 -24.63 -13.61 -13.33
C LEU A 454 -25.37 -12.28 -13.50
N VAL A 455 -24.67 -11.14 -13.66
CA VAL A 455 -25.36 -9.86 -13.87
C VAL A 455 -26.14 -9.81 -15.19
N ILE A 456 -25.66 -10.46 -16.24
CA ILE A 456 -26.39 -10.59 -17.52
C ILE A 456 -27.65 -11.45 -17.34
N ILE A 457 -27.54 -12.60 -16.64
CA ILE A 457 -28.70 -13.44 -16.31
C ILE A 457 -29.71 -12.64 -15.49
N GLY A 458 -29.25 -11.88 -14.50
CA GLY A 458 -30.07 -10.97 -13.70
C GLY A 458 -30.82 -9.96 -14.56
N GLY A 459 -30.13 -9.27 -15.47
CA GLY A 459 -30.73 -8.35 -16.44
C GLY A 459 -31.79 -9.02 -17.33
N CYS A 460 -31.50 -10.23 -17.83
CA CYS A 460 -32.47 -11.05 -18.57
C CYS A 460 -33.73 -11.33 -17.74
N LEU A 461 -33.59 -11.70 -16.47
CA LEU A 461 -34.73 -11.95 -15.60
C LEU A 461 -35.56 -10.68 -15.35
N PHE A 462 -34.92 -9.52 -15.14
CA PHE A 462 -35.63 -8.25 -14.98
C PHE A 462 -36.48 -7.89 -16.20
N SER A 463 -35.99 -8.15 -17.41
CA SER A 463 -36.73 -7.87 -18.65
C SER A 463 -38.03 -8.66 -18.80
N GLN A 464 -38.14 -9.81 -18.12
CA GLN A 464 -39.28 -10.72 -18.21
C GLN A 464 -40.41 -10.37 -17.22
N ILE A 465 -40.15 -9.49 -16.25
CA ILE A 465 -41.13 -9.08 -15.25
C ILE A 465 -42.14 -8.14 -15.91
N ARG A 466 -43.39 -8.60 -16.06
CA ARG A 466 -44.49 -7.80 -16.60
C ARG A 466 -45.24 -7.10 -15.45
N PRO A 467 -45.48 -5.78 -15.52
CA PRO A 467 -46.39 -5.10 -14.61
C PRO A 467 -47.84 -5.61 -14.80
N ASN A 468 -48.64 -5.62 -13.74
CA ASN A 468 -49.98 -6.23 -13.76
C ASN A 468 -51.01 -5.40 -14.56
N THR A 469 -51.85 -6.08 -15.34
CA THR A 469 -52.80 -5.51 -16.32
C THR A 469 -54.11 -4.96 -15.72
N ASN A 470 -54.33 -5.02 -14.40
CA ASN A 470 -55.64 -4.71 -13.79
C ASN A 470 -55.96 -3.20 -13.59
N GLN A 471 -55.11 -2.29 -14.05
CA GLN A 471 -55.36 -0.83 -14.06
C GLN A 471 -55.64 -0.25 -15.46
N GLN A 472 -56.04 -1.09 -16.43
CA GLN A 472 -56.34 -0.63 -17.80
C GLN A 472 -57.74 -0.01 -17.99
N THR A 473 -58.49 0.26 -16.92
CA THR A 473 -59.73 1.06 -17.00
C THR A 473 -59.58 2.38 -16.26
N ALA A 474 -59.43 3.43 -17.08
CA ALA A 474 -59.85 4.82 -16.85
C ALA A 474 -58.82 5.94 -16.59
N ASP A 475 -57.53 5.73 -16.27
CA ASP A 475 -56.62 6.89 -16.06
C ASP A 475 -55.11 6.70 -16.37
N GLU A 476 -54.63 5.55 -16.87
CA GLU A 476 -53.19 5.33 -17.10
C GLU A 476 -52.88 4.76 -18.50
N HIS A 477 -52.85 5.63 -19.51
CA HIS A 477 -51.91 5.44 -20.62
C HIS A 477 -50.52 5.84 -20.12
N SER A 478 -49.64 4.86 -19.89
CA SER A 478 -48.23 5.12 -19.65
C SER A 478 -47.69 5.92 -20.84
N PRO A 479 -47.29 7.19 -20.67
CA PRO A 479 -47.25 8.11 -21.80
C PRO A 479 -45.98 7.95 -22.66
N LEU A 480 -45.15 6.94 -22.38
CA LEU A 480 -44.11 6.42 -23.29
C LEU A 480 -44.68 5.70 -24.53
N MET A 481 -46.00 5.52 -24.64
CA MET A 481 -46.65 4.87 -25.78
C MET A 481 -47.41 5.91 -26.60
N VAL A 482 -46.79 6.40 -27.68
CA VAL A 482 -47.52 7.04 -28.78
C VAL A 482 -48.06 5.91 -29.65
N GLN A 483 -49.39 5.72 -29.68
CA GLN A 483 -50.00 4.96 -30.76
C GLN A 483 -49.71 5.70 -32.07
N PRO A 484 -49.40 5.01 -33.18
CA PRO A 484 -49.45 5.67 -34.47
C PRO A 484 -50.91 6.10 -34.68
N ASP A 485 -51.17 7.41 -34.70
CA ASP A 485 -52.35 7.92 -35.36
C ASP A 485 -52.21 7.52 -36.84
N ASP A 486 -52.95 6.50 -37.26
CA ASP A 486 -53.20 6.21 -38.67
C ASP A 486 -54.10 7.33 -39.24
N ASP A 487 -53.57 8.55 -39.32
CA ASP A 487 -54.18 9.67 -40.07
C ASP A 487 -53.87 9.53 -41.57
N LEU A 488 -54.30 8.38 -42.12
CA LEU A 488 -54.38 8.11 -43.55
C LEU A 488 -55.58 7.21 -43.86
N SER A 489 -56.73 7.52 -43.26
CA SER A 489 -58.03 7.03 -43.73
C SER A 489 -58.74 8.12 -44.53
N ASP A 490 -58.28 8.35 -45.77
CA ASP A 490 -59.08 9.06 -46.79
C ASP A 490 -58.65 8.67 -48.22
N LEU A 491 -58.39 7.37 -48.45
CA LEU A 491 -58.34 6.79 -49.80
C LEU A 491 -59.10 5.45 -49.80
N PRO A 492 -59.98 5.21 -50.80
CA PRO A 492 -60.84 4.03 -50.81
C PRO A 492 -60.04 2.76 -51.15
N ASP A 493 -60.09 1.82 -50.22
CA ASP A 493 -60.19 0.37 -50.38
C ASP A 493 -59.22 -0.34 -51.34
N ALA A 494 -58.09 -0.80 -50.77
CA ALA A 494 -57.42 -2.03 -51.20
C ALA A 494 -56.73 -2.65 -49.99
N THR A 495 -57.41 -3.57 -49.30
CA THR A 495 -56.83 -4.39 -48.23
C THR A 495 -55.67 -5.24 -48.79
N PRO A 496 -54.41 -5.05 -48.34
CA PRO A 496 -53.32 -5.93 -48.74
C PRO A 496 -53.49 -7.32 -48.09
N PRO A 497 -52.98 -8.41 -48.71
CA PRO A 497 -53.10 -9.75 -48.16
C PRO A 497 -52.40 -9.87 -46.78
N PRO A 498 -52.90 -10.74 -45.87
CA PRO A 498 -52.40 -10.86 -44.49
C PRO A 498 -50.89 -11.16 -44.37
N SER A 499 -50.29 -11.78 -45.39
CA SER A 499 -48.84 -12.04 -45.48
C SER A 499 -47.97 -10.79 -45.61
N PHE A 500 -48.52 -9.68 -46.15
CA PHE A 500 -47.81 -8.41 -46.31
C PHE A 500 -47.64 -7.68 -44.97
N HIS A 501 -48.68 -7.67 -44.13
CA HIS A 501 -48.66 -7.07 -42.80
C HIS A 501 -47.72 -7.79 -41.82
N GLU A 502 -47.65 -9.13 -41.88
CA GLU A 502 -46.71 -9.91 -41.07
C GLU A 502 -45.25 -9.66 -41.45
N THR A 503 -44.96 -9.62 -42.75
CA THR A 503 -43.59 -9.38 -43.26
C THR A 503 -43.08 -7.98 -42.89
N HIS A 504 -43.93 -6.94 -42.99
CA HIS A 504 -43.57 -5.57 -42.60
C HIS A 504 -43.35 -5.43 -41.09
N ARG A 505 -44.19 -6.10 -40.27
CA ARG A 505 -44.04 -6.13 -38.81
C ARG A 505 -42.75 -6.83 -38.37
N GLN A 506 -42.39 -7.96 -39.00
CA GLN A 506 -41.13 -8.66 -38.74
C GLN A 506 -39.91 -7.82 -39.12
N LYS A 507 -39.93 -7.16 -40.28
CA LYS A 507 -38.85 -6.25 -40.72
C LYS A 507 -38.63 -5.10 -39.74
N ARG A 508 -39.70 -4.43 -39.29
CA ARG A 508 -39.63 -3.35 -38.28
C ARG A 508 -39.06 -3.85 -36.96
N ARG A 509 -39.45 -5.05 -36.52
CA ARG A 509 -38.96 -5.68 -35.29
C ARG A 509 -37.46 -6.00 -35.37
N VAL A 510 -37.00 -6.58 -36.48
CA VAL A 510 -35.57 -6.87 -36.71
C VAL A 510 -34.76 -5.57 -36.74
N LEU A 511 -35.25 -4.54 -37.45
CA LEU A 511 -34.59 -3.24 -37.49
C LEU A 511 -34.44 -2.63 -36.09
N ALA A 512 -35.49 -2.66 -35.27
CA ALA A 512 -35.44 -2.13 -33.90
C ALA A 512 -34.44 -2.89 -33.01
N ILE A 513 -34.29 -4.21 -33.18
CA ILE A 513 -33.25 -5.00 -32.49
C ILE A 513 -31.86 -4.56 -32.94
N ILE A 514 -31.62 -4.40 -34.25
CA ILE A 514 -30.33 -3.93 -34.78
C ILE A 514 -29.99 -2.54 -34.22
N VAL A 515 -30.95 -1.61 -34.25
CA VAL A 515 -30.76 -0.26 -33.71
C VAL A 515 -30.50 -0.31 -32.21
N SER A 516 -31.15 -1.20 -31.47
CA SER A 516 -30.90 -1.43 -30.04
C SER A 516 -29.50 -1.97 -29.75
N LEU A 517 -28.96 -2.84 -30.60
CA LEU A 517 -27.57 -3.32 -30.48
C LEU A 517 -26.59 -2.18 -30.73
N ILE A 518 -26.81 -1.38 -31.77
CA ILE A 518 -25.96 -0.21 -32.09
C ILE A 518 -25.99 0.81 -30.94
N ALA A 519 -27.17 1.11 -30.40
CA ALA A 519 -27.31 1.99 -29.24
C ALA A 519 -26.52 1.47 -28.03
N GLY A 520 -26.59 0.16 -27.77
CA GLY A 520 -25.80 -0.48 -26.72
C GLY A 520 -24.30 -0.36 -26.95
N ILE A 521 -23.81 -0.52 -28.19
CA ILE A 521 -22.40 -0.32 -28.52
C ILE A 521 -21.99 1.13 -28.24
N PHE A 522 -22.79 2.11 -28.68
CA PHE A 522 -22.53 3.53 -28.41
C PHE A 522 -22.45 3.86 -26.92
N TYR A 523 -23.33 3.29 -26.11
CA TYR A 523 -23.23 3.42 -24.65
C TYR A 523 -21.93 2.78 -24.11
N GLY A 524 -21.58 1.59 -24.61
CA GLY A 524 -20.39 0.86 -24.16
C GLY A 524 -19.08 1.57 -24.48
N VAL A 525 -19.01 2.29 -25.61
CA VAL A 525 -17.81 3.03 -26.02
C VAL A 525 -17.78 4.49 -25.53
N THR A 526 -18.76 4.93 -24.74
CA THR A 526 -18.88 6.33 -24.30
C THR A 526 -17.63 6.84 -23.56
N PHE A 527 -16.95 5.97 -22.82
CA PHE A 527 -15.72 6.34 -22.08
C PHE A 527 -14.43 6.16 -22.89
N VAL A 528 -14.46 5.47 -24.04
CA VAL A 528 -13.26 5.15 -24.83
C VAL A 528 -12.41 6.39 -25.13
N PRO A 529 -12.97 7.52 -25.61
CA PRO A 529 -12.15 8.69 -25.93
C PRO A 529 -11.42 9.28 -24.73
N VAL A 530 -12.04 9.25 -23.54
CA VAL A 530 -11.42 9.74 -22.30
C VAL A 530 -10.30 8.82 -21.85
N ILE A 531 -10.56 7.52 -21.82
CA ILE A 531 -9.58 6.52 -21.39
C ILE A 531 -8.38 6.50 -22.35
N TYR A 532 -8.63 6.65 -23.65
CA TYR A 532 -7.57 6.74 -24.64
C TYR A 532 -6.61 7.91 -24.34
N ILE A 533 -7.14 9.08 -23.96
CA ILE A 533 -6.30 10.23 -23.58
C ILE A 533 -5.49 9.91 -22.32
N GLN A 534 -6.13 9.35 -21.29
CA GLN A 534 -5.48 9.00 -20.01
C GLN A 534 -4.32 8.01 -20.19
N ASN A 535 -4.46 7.04 -21.10
CA ASN A 535 -3.42 6.02 -21.35
C ASN A 535 -2.28 6.50 -22.27
N HIS A 536 -2.41 7.66 -22.92
CA HIS A 536 -1.38 8.21 -23.81
C HIS A 536 -0.84 9.56 -23.32
N PRO A 537 -0.21 9.62 -22.12
CA PRO A 537 0.31 10.87 -21.57
C PRO A 537 1.40 11.51 -22.45
N SER A 538 2.09 10.73 -23.28
CA SER A 538 3.06 11.26 -24.25
C SER A 538 2.42 12.09 -25.37
N LEU A 539 1.17 11.77 -25.75
CA LEU A 539 0.40 12.52 -26.76
C LEU A 539 -0.39 13.67 -26.11
N TYR A 540 -0.72 13.54 -24.82
CA TYR A 540 -1.55 14.48 -24.07
C TYR A 540 -0.90 14.86 -22.71
N PRO A 541 0.24 15.56 -22.70
CA PRO A 541 1.01 15.80 -21.47
C PRO A 541 0.33 16.73 -20.47
N ASP A 542 -0.56 17.62 -20.94
CA ASP A 542 -1.31 18.56 -20.08
C ASP A 542 -2.73 18.09 -19.77
N ALA A 543 -3.10 16.86 -20.15
CA ALA A 543 -4.45 16.37 -19.91
C ALA A 543 -4.66 16.04 -18.42
N PRO A 544 -5.90 16.16 -17.92
CA PRO A 544 -6.22 15.77 -16.55
C PRO A 544 -5.88 14.30 -16.29
N LEU A 545 -5.34 14.01 -15.10
CA LEU A 545 -5.04 12.63 -14.69
C LEU A 545 -6.29 11.90 -14.20
N ASN A 546 -7.24 12.63 -13.62
CA ASN A 546 -8.49 12.10 -13.11
C ASN A 546 -9.63 12.21 -14.15
N GLY A 547 -10.52 11.22 -14.16
CA GLY A 547 -11.67 11.15 -15.05
C GLY A 547 -12.65 12.31 -14.87
N LEU A 548 -12.75 12.87 -13.65
CA LEU A 548 -13.57 14.05 -13.38
C LEU A 548 -13.13 15.28 -14.20
N GLY A 549 -11.84 15.41 -14.50
CA GLY A 549 -11.33 16.50 -15.33
C GLY A 549 -11.88 16.49 -16.76
N PHE A 550 -12.36 15.34 -17.25
CA PHE A 550 -12.94 15.19 -18.59
C PHE A 550 -14.47 15.35 -18.63
N VAL A 551 -15.14 15.40 -17.48
CA VAL A 551 -16.61 15.47 -17.38
C VAL A 551 -17.17 16.65 -18.17
N PHE A 552 -16.55 17.82 -18.06
CA PHE A 552 -17.01 19.01 -18.75
C PHE A 552 -16.92 18.88 -20.28
N SER A 553 -15.79 18.35 -20.77
CA SER A 553 -15.60 18.05 -22.20
C SER A 553 -16.61 17.03 -22.70
N HIS A 554 -16.83 15.94 -21.95
CA HIS A 554 -17.83 14.92 -22.26
C HIS A 554 -19.25 15.50 -22.32
N TYR A 555 -19.65 16.32 -21.34
CA TYR A 555 -20.99 16.91 -21.25
C TYR A 555 -21.22 18.01 -22.29
N THR A 556 -20.17 18.70 -22.71
CA THR A 556 -20.23 19.62 -23.84
C THR A 556 -20.58 18.86 -25.13
N GLY A 557 -19.99 17.67 -25.33
CA GLY A 557 -20.35 16.78 -26.44
C GLY A 557 -21.81 16.35 -26.41
N ILE A 558 -22.34 16.02 -25.22
CA ILE A 558 -23.77 15.70 -25.01
C ILE A 558 -24.65 16.88 -25.44
N PHE A 559 -24.38 18.08 -24.91
CA PHE A 559 -25.20 19.26 -25.17
C PHE A 559 -25.16 19.70 -26.63
N ALA A 560 -23.97 19.71 -27.25
CA ALA A 560 -23.81 20.07 -28.65
C ALA A 560 -24.58 19.10 -29.56
N THR A 561 -24.46 17.79 -29.33
CA THR A 561 -25.13 16.77 -30.13
C THR A 561 -26.65 16.83 -29.95
N ALA A 562 -27.15 16.97 -28.71
CA ALA A 562 -28.58 17.08 -28.45
C ALA A 562 -29.18 18.35 -29.08
N SER A 563 -28.43 19.45 -29.04
CA SER A 563 -28.83 20.70 -29.70
C SER A 563 -28.88 20.54 -31.22
N ALA A 564 -27.92 19.86 -31.83
CA ALA A 564 -27.93 19.57 -33.27
C ALA A 564 -29.15 18.73 -33.68
N LEU A 565 -29.48 17.69 -32.90
CA LEU A 565 -30.67 16.87 -33.13
C LEU A 565 -31.98 17.66 -33.00
N LEU A 566 -32.09 18.54 -31.99
CA LEU A 566 -33.25 19.41 -31.84
C LEU A 566 -33.38 20.39 -33.02
N ASN A 567 -32.29 21.03 -33.43
CA ASN A 567 -32.31 21.93 -34.59
C ASN A 567 -32.73 21.19 -35.87
N GLY A 568 -32.20 19.98 -36.11
CA GLY A 568 -32.62 19.13 -37.21
C GLY A 568 -34.12 18.80 -37.14
N TYR A 569 -34.63 18.48 -35.95
CA TYR A 569 -36.05 18.21 -35.76
C TYR A 569 -36.92 19.45 -36.03
N VAL A 570 -36.51 20.64 -35.58
CA VAL A 570 -37.20 21.91 -35.87
C VAL A 570 -37.26 22.17 -37.37
N ILE A 571 -36.17 21.93 -38.11
CA ILE A 571 -36.13 22.10 -39.56
C ILE A 571 -37.08 21.11 -40.25
N ILE A 572 -37.00 19.83 -39.90
CA ILE A 572 -37.84 18.77 -40.51
C ILE A 572 -39.33 18.97 -40.17
N SER A 573 -39.63 19.46 -38.98
CA SER A 573 -41.01 19.75 -38.55
C SER A 573 -41.53 21.11 -39.02
N ASN A 574 -40.82 21.84 -39.89
CA ASN A 574 -41.21 23.18 -40.33
C ASN A 574 -41.56 24.11 -39.15
N ASN A 575 -40.72 24.09 -38.11
CA ASN A 575 -40.88 24.86 -36.88
C ASN A 575 -42.14 24.52 -36.07
N SER A 576 -42.63 23.28 -36.14
CA SER A 576 -43.73 22.75 -35.32
C SER A 576 -43.33 21.55 -34.43
N PRO A 577 -42.27 21.67 -33.60
CA PRO A 577 -41.85 20.58 -32.71
C PRO A 577 -42.87 20.33 -31.59
N TYR A 578 -43.02 19.07 -31.16
CA TYR A 578 -43.80 18.74 -29.97
C TYR A 578 -43.09 19.25 -28.69
N ILE A 579 -43.77 20.11 -27.93
CA ILE A 579 -43.25 20.71 -26.67
C ILE A 579 -44.23 20.43 -25.52
N GLY A 580 -43.88 19.45 -24.68
CA GLY A 580 -44.65 19.15 -23.47
C GLY A 580 -44.33 20.12 -22.33
N ARG A 581 -45.26 21.00 -21.96
CA ARG A 581 -45.08 21.97 -20.85
C ARG A 581 -44.83 21.32 -19.49
N ARG A 582 -45.44 20.16 -19.23
CA ARG A 582 -45.27 19.40 -17.98
C ARG A 582 -43.94 18.65 -17.90
N LEU A 583 -43.21 18.55 -19.01
CA LEU A 583 -42.00 17.74 -19.16
C LEU A 583 -40.72 18.49 -18.75
N MET A 584 -40.75 19.83 -18.73
CA MET A 584 -39.58 20.68 -18.51
C MET A 584 -38.86 20.40 -17.18
N GLY A 585 -39.56 20.56 -16.05
CA GLY A 585 -38.99 20.32 -14.72
C GLY A 585 -38.50 18.88 -14.51
N PRO A 586 -39.34 17.86 -14.78
CA PRO A 586 -38.94 16.46 -14.66
C PRO A 586 -37.73 16.07 -15.51
N SER A 587 -37.62 16.57 -16.74
CA SER A 587 -36.48 16.27 -17.62
C SER A 587 -35.20 16.95 -17.15
N LEU A 588 -35.28 18.19 -16.64
CA LEU A 588 -34.12 18.86 -16.03
C LEU A 588 -33.64 18.09 -14.79
N LEU A 589 -34.56 17.65 -13.92
CA LEU A 589 -34.20 16.85 -12.74
C LEU A 589 -33.56 15.50 -13.13
N ALA A 590 -34.13 14.81 -14.10
CA ALA A 590 -33.57 13.57 -14.64
C ALA A 590 -32.17 13.79 -15.24
N GLY A 591 -31.96 14.89 -15.97
CA GLY A 591 -30.65 15.28 -16.49
C GLY A 591 -29.62 15.52 -15.38
N ALA A 592 -29.99 16.24 -14.32
CA ALA A 592 -29.11 16.47 -13.18
C ALA A 592 -28.74 15.16 -12.46
N MET A 593 -29.70 14.28 -12.22
CA MET A 593 -29.47 12.96 -11.61
C MET A 593 -28.53 12.11 -12.49
N TRP A 594 -28.77 12.10 -13.80
CA TRP A 594 -27.92 11.40 -14.76
C TRP A 594 -26.49 11.95 -14.74
N ALA A 595 -26.32 13.27 -14.72
CA ALA A 595 -25.01 13.91 -14.69
C ALA A 595 -24.21 13.55 -13.43
N VAL A 596 -24.85 13.54 -12.25
CA VAL A 596 -24.16 13.11 -11.03
C VAL A 596 -23.80 11.63 -11.10
N ALA A 597 -24.70 10.79 -11.62
CA ALA A 597 -24.45 9.36 -11.80
C ALA A 597 -23.28 9.08 -12.74
N GLN A 598 -23.21 9.80 -13.86
CA GLN A 598 -22.17 9.65 -14.87
C GLN A 598 -20.82 10.19 -14.37
N SER A 599 -20.78 11.32 -13.64
CA SER A 599 -19.57 11.79 -12.96
C SER A 599 -19.05 10.78 -11.95
N SER A 600 -19.96 10.15 -11.20
CA SER A 600 -19.61 9.06 -10.28
C SER A 600 -19.08 7.82 -11.03
N TRP A 601 -19.59 7.52 -12.23
CA TRP A 601 -19.05 6.46 -13.07
C TRP A 601 -17.61 6.76 -13.56
N PHE A 602 -17.28 8.02 -13.89
CA PHE A 602 -15.88 8.40 -14.16
C PHE A 602 -14.95 8.03 -12.99
N VAL A 603 -15.35 8.37 -11.76
CA VAL A 603 -14.59 8.01 -10.54
C VAL A 603 -14.49 6.48 -10.38
N ALA A 604 -15.56 5.75 -10.65
CA ALA A 604 -15.54 4.28 -10.58
C ALA A 604 -14.58 3.66 -11.61
N ASN A 605 -14.52 4.22 -12.83
CA ASN A 605 -13.60 3.75 -13.88
C ASN A 605 -12.13 3.96 -13.49
N ASP A 606 -11.78 5.13 -12.96
CA ASP A 606 -10.40 5.42 -12.53
C ASP A 606 -9.93 4.48 -11.42
N ASN A 607 -10.82 4.12 -10.48
CA ASN A 607 -10.46 3.36 -9.30
C ASN A 607 -10.60 1.82 -9.46
N LEU A 608 -11.60 1.36 -10.21
CA LEU A 608 -11.87 -0.08 -10.38
C LEU A 608 -11.46 -0.64 -11.74
N SER A 609 -11.26 0.21 -12.75
CA SER A 609 -11.28 -0.13 -14.18
C SER A 609 -12.67 -0.47 -14.74
N GLN A 610 -12.78 -0.34 -16.05
CA GLN A 610 -14.00 -0.57 -16.83
C GLN A 610 -14.43 -2.05 -16.80
N ALA A 611 -13.45 -2.97 -16.69
CA ALA A 611 -13.72 -4.40 -16.56
C ALA A 611 -14.46 -4.77 -15.26
N VAL A 612 -14.53 -3.86 -14.29
CA VAL A 612 -15.23 -4.05 -13.01
C VAL A 612 -16.43 -3.12 -12.88
N SER A 613 -16.29 -1.84 -13.25
CA SER A 613 -17.36 -0.85 -13.09
C SER A 613 -18.54 -1.06 -14.05
N PHE A 614 -18.30 -1.43 -15.33
CA PHE A 614 -19.37 -1.57 -16.32
C PHE A 614 -20.40 -2.66 -15.97
N PRO A 615 -20.00 -3.88 -15.58
CA PRO A 615 -20.96 -4.92 -15.20
C PRO A 615 -21.83 -4.51 -14.01
N ILE A 616 -21.27 -3.77 -13.04
CA ILE A 616 -21.98 -3.28 -11.86
C ILE A 616 -22.94 -2.16 -12.27
N ILE A 617 -22.43 -1.07 -12.85
CA ILE A 617 -23.20 0.15 -13.14
C ILE A 617 -24.20 -0.04 -14.28
N SER A 618 -24.02 -1.01 -15.18
CA SER A 618 -25.00 -1.26 -16.25
C SER A 618 -26.21 -2.09 -15.81
N MET A 619 -26.06 -2.92 -14.75
CA MET A 619 -27.08 -3.91 -14.37
C MET A 619 -27.74 -3.61 -13.02
N VAL A 620 -26.98 -3.11 -12.02
CA VAL A 620 -27.52 -2.75 -10.69
C VAL A 620 -28.56 -1.61 -10.72
N PRO A 621 -28.54 -0.63 -11.65
CA PRO A 621 -29.66 0.31 -11.80
C PRO A 621 -31.01 -0.38 -11.98
N GLY A 622 -31.05 -1.54 -12.64
CA GLY A 622 -32.28 -2.33 -12.81
C GLY A 622 -32.89 -2.77 -11.49
N VAL A 623 -32.06 -3.10 -10.49
CA VAL A 623 -32.49 -3.38 -9.12
C VAL A 623 -33.18 -2.15 -8.52
N CYS A 624 -32.54 -0.98 -8.62
CA CYS A 624 -33.06 0.26 -8.05
C CYS A 624 -34.38 0.69 -8.72
N ALA A 625 -34.45 0.60 -10.06
CA ALA A 625 -35.67 0.86 -10.82
C ALA A 625 -36.82 -0.09 -10.43
N ALA A 626 -36.52 -1.37 -10.23
CA ALA A 626 -37.52 -2.33 -9.79
C ALA A 626 -38.03 -2.06 -8.37
N LEU A 627 -37.17 -1.60 -7.46
CA LEU A 627 -37.58 -1.16 -6.12
C LEU A 627 -38.55 0.02 -6.19
N TRP A 628 -38.31 1.01 -7.07
CA TRP A 628 -39.28 2.09 -7.33
C TRP A 628 -40.61 1.54 -7.85
N SER A 629 -40.59 0.58 -8.78
CA SER A 629 -41.80 -0.04 -9.32
C SER A 629 -42.59 -0.85 -8.28
N VAL A 630 -41.94 -1.45 -7.28
CA VAL A 630 -42.63 -2.18 -6.18
C VAL A 630 -43.15 -1.22 -5.12
N PHE A 631 -42.29 -0.37 -4.55
CA PHE A 631 -42.63 0.38 -3.34
C PHE A 631 -43.39 1.68 -3.60
N TYR A 632 -43.03 2.39 -4.68
CA TYR A 632 -43.58 3.71 -4.98
C TYR A 632 -44.70 3.64 -6.01
N PHE A 633 -44.43 3.04 -7.19
CA PHE A 633 -45.43 2.96 -8.26
C PHE A 633 -46.41 1.79 -8.07
N ARG A 634 -46.05 0.77 -7.27
CA ARG A 634 -46.88 -0.41 -6.99
C ARG A 634 -47.38 -1.14 -8.25
N GLU A 635 -46.54 -1.20 -9.29
CA GLU A 635 -46.89 -1.82 -10.58
C GLU A 635 -46.62 -3.33 -10.61
N ILE A 636 -45.72 -3.79 -9.75
CA ILE A 636 -45.32 -5.19 -9.65
C ILE A 636 -45.96 -5.77 -8.39
N GLU A 637 -47.13 -6.36 -8.56
CA GLU A 637 -47.88 -7.01 -7.48
C GLU A 637 -48.03 -8.52 -7.71
N GLY A 638 -48.31 -9.26 -6.65
CA GLY A 638 -48.54 -10.70 -6.68
C GLY A 638 -47.30 -11.54 -6.35
N HIS A 639 -47.54 -12.62 -5.59
CA HIS A 639 -46.46 -13.45 -5.02
C HIS A 639 -45.52 -14.07 -6.07
N ARG A 640 -46.03 -14.42 -7.26
CA ARG A 640 -45.21 -14.99 -8.32
C ARG A 640 -44.22 -13.97 -8.89
N ASN A 641 -44.71 -12.78 -9.24
CA ASN A 641 -43.89 -11.70 -9.80
C ASN A 641 -42.87 -11.19 -8.77
N LEU A 642 -43.27 -11.06 -7.50
CA LEU A 642 -42.36 -10.70 -6.42
C LEU A 642 -41.28 -11.76 -6.18
N ARG A 643 -41.61 -13.05 -6.21
CA ARG A 643 -40.59 -14.13 -6.11
C ARG A 643 -39.59 -14.08 -7.26
N PHE A 644 -40.05 -13.94 -8.49
CA PHE A 644 -39.15 -13.79 -9.66
C PHE A 644 -38.28 -12.56 -9.55
N LEU A 645 -38.84 -11.43 -9.10
CA LEU A 645 -38.11 -10.20 -8.87
C LEU A 645 -37.02 -10.38 -7.80
N THR A 646 -37.34 -11.01 -6.67
CA THR A 646 -36.34 -11.30 -5.62
C THR A 646 -35.20 -12.15 -6.15
N ILE A 647 -35.49 -13.18 -6.95
CA ILE A 647 -34.46 -14.02 -7.58
C ILE A 647 -33.57 -13.19 -8.51
N ALA A 648 -34.16 -12.33 -9.35
CA ALA A 648 -33.41 -11.46 -10.25
C ALA A 648 -32.49 -10.48 -9.48
N ILE A 649 -33.00 -9.89 -8.39
CA ILE A 649 -32.23 -9.01 -7.51
C ILE A 649 -31.05 -9.76 -6.89
N LEU A 650 -31.30 -10.95 -6.30
CA LEU A 650 -30.24 -11.74 -5.66
C LEU A 650 -29.15 -12.12 -6.65
N ILE A 651 -29.51 -12.64 -7.82
CA ILE A 651 -28.55 -13.02 -8.87
C ILE A 651 -27.72 -11.81 -9.32
N THR A 652 -28.36 -10.66 -9.53
CA THR A 652 -27.68 -9.44 -9.99
C THR A 652 -26.73 -8.90 -8.92
N LEU A 653 -27.16 -8.85 -7.66
CA LEU A 653 -26.31 -8.39 -6.56
C LEU A 653 -25.15 -9.35 -6.29
N THR A 654 -25.37 -10.66 -6.34
CA THR A 654 -24.29 -11.65 -6.24
C THR A 654 -23.28 -11.50 -7.38
N GLY A 655 -23.76 -11.33 -8.62
CA GLY A 655 -22.91 -11.06 -9.77
C GLY A 655 -22.07 -9.79 -9.60
N ALA A 656 -22.69 -8.69 -9.16
CA ALA A 656 -22.02 -7.43 -8.89
C ALA A 656 -20.95 -7.55 -7.79
N VAL A 657 -21.25 -8.29 -6.71
CA VAL A 657 -20.28 -8.58 -5.64
C VAL A 657 -19.09 -9.39 -6.17
N PHE A 658 -19.32 -10.42 -6.99
CA PHE A 658 -18.22 -11.20 -7.58
C PHE A 658 -17.37 -10.39 -8.55
N VAL A 659 -17.98 -9.53 -9.37
CA VAL A 659 -17.22 -8.58 -10.20
C VAL A 659 -16.41 -7.62 -9.34
N GLY A 660 -16.98 -7.08 -8.26
CA GLY A 660 -16.26 -6.19 -7.33
C GLY A 660 -15.07 -6.85 -6.63
N ILE A 661 -15.25 -8.07 -6.10
CA ILE A 661 -14.20 -8.87 -5.44
C ILE A 661 -13.10 -9.32 -6.43
N SER A 662 -13.40 -9.35 -7.73
CA SER A 662 -12.42 -9.78 -8.72
C SER A 662 -11.29 -8.77 -9.00
N LYS A 663 -11.44 -7.54 -8.50
CA LYS A 663 -10.41 -6.50 -8.52
C LYS A 663 -9.37 -6.82 -7.47
#